data_AF-A0AAD9Q8Z3-F1
#
_entry.id   AF-A0AAD9Q8Z3-F1
#
_cell.length_a   1.000
_cell.length_b   1.000
_cell.length_c   1.000
_cell.angle_alpha   90.00
_cell.angle_beta   90.00
_cell.angle_gamma   90.00
#
_symmetry.space_group_name_H-M   'P 1'
#
loop_
_entity.id
_entity.type
_entity.pdbx_description
1 polymer ?
#
loop_
_entity_poly.entity_id
_entity_poly.type
_entity_poly.pdbx_seq_one_letter_code
_entity_poly.pdbx_strand_id
1 'polypeptide(L)'
;MGCSVMGNPVALTFILIVYFTTISGKLHNGDAFITYSADDDYRCKRFDFDPSSKATDNVHVQLRLRLSAYNVALSWIESVSKVGFTGCVTLSGPIKEPLAIHLTWIAFESADVDGAGLASVRNVPFWTTGSQCIDIRTGNTFSSAPSLVFFTVIHTNPPKNVHDATSIWAEEVTTSQFKVCLRELKNFDGIHENIRVNILALSSVPSAWPIPIGDEIQFPNDVIPGLSTEYSFCKQITFSKPFYSTPKIVTTAEHDKNTIEPDNNAISEWARSVTKTQLEVCLKDIQRYDASHDPITVNYMAIGNIDPCYQVDCGPYKYCQVNEADMTYSCVCNNCTSSSSSSSYSQQVCDSNGVTHNTRCELDREICLGNTNATWVHDGPCAPFVLERGRVALRLNTTDVQCKTVHFKPTSFQSNEGKINVQTSINYFNSTASFVHDAAVTWVESVTYLNFKLCALKAGRAERLTPDDGLTFVDYVAIQESPAGAVAGHLRMPMKWWDGTTCTNLPFQQGLFTQTPYVFLTAEHSVLGQKHDAATLWVENVNSQGFDACLREMQNFDGLHENITVNWIAYQSLENAAKLKATQQILDFPNDEPPKEEYHNAFCQDEKLPRIYSTIPTIIISSGHMSRGFTNRLIPEFNSIASWAESINTTYYRLCVKEIHKPNGYDPVKVTTLVIGS
;
A
#
# COMPACT_ATOMS: atom_id res chain seq x y z
N MET A 1 -6.35 -102.21 -8.73
CA MET A 1 -5.65 -100.98 -8.29
C MET A 1 -6.69 -99.89 -8.16
N GLY A 2 -6.60 -99.00 -7.18
CA GLY A 2 -7.69 -98.06 -6.91
C GLY A 2 -7.20 -96.66 -6.59
N CYS A 3 -8.15 -95.73 -6.54
CA CYS A 3 -8.12 -94.60 -5.62
C CYS A 3 -9.57 -94.18 -5.30
N SER A 4 -9.77 -93.41 -4.25
CA SER A 4 -11.09 -93.20 -3.63
C SER A 4 -11.36 -91.72 -3.34
N VAL A 5 -12.53 -91.25 -3.77
CA VAL A 5 -13.33 -90.14 -3.19
C VAL A 5 -12.60 -88.82 -2.88
N MET A 6 -12.93 -87.79 -3.65
CA MET A 6 -13.66 -86.62 -3.11
C MET A 6 -14.35 -85.87 -4.26
N GLY A 7 -15.50 -85.26 -3.96
CA GLY A 7 -16.29 -84.50 -4.94
C GLY A 7 -16.32 -83.01 -4.60
N ASN A 8 -16.71 -82.18 -5.57
CA ASN A 8 -17.13 -80.81 -5.34
C ASN A 8 -18.12 -80.41 -6.46
N PRO A 9 -19.20 -79.64 -6.18
CA PRO A 9 -20.11 -79.19 -7.21
C PRO A 9 -19.44 -78.08 -8.06
N VAL A 10 -19.63 -78.15 -9.38
CA VAL A 10 -19.22 -77.06 -10.28
C VAL A 10 -20.21 -75.91 -10.12
N ALA A 11 -19.87 -74.94 -9.27
CA ALA A 11 -20.57 -73.68 -9.23
C ALA A 11 -20.34 -72.94 -10.57
N LEU A 12 -21.41 -72.62 -11.29
CA LEU A 12 -21.34 -71.60 -12.34
C LEU A 12 -21.18 -70.24 -11.65
N THR A 13 -19.94 -69.89 -11.33
CA THR A 13 -19.59 -68.53 -10.96
C THR A 13 -19.83 -67.64 -12.17
N PHE A 14 -20.98 -66.96 -12.21
CA PHE A 14 -21.10 -65.74 -12.99
C PHE A 14 -20.07 -64.75 -12.43
N ILE A 15 -18.91 -64.69 -13.08
CA ILE A 15 -17.94 -63.63 -12.83
C ILE A 15 -18.59 -62.37 -13.40
N LEU A 16 -19.36 -61.70 -12.56
CA LEU A 16 -19.73 -60.31 -12.77
C LEU A 16 -18.42 -59.53 -12.71
N ILE A 17 -17.81 -59.30 -13.88
CA ILE A 17 -16.67 -58.38 -14.01
C ILE A 17 -17.23 -56.98 -13.78
N VAL A 18 -17.38 -56.63 -12.50
CA VAL A 18 -17.51 -55.26 -12.06
C VAL A 18 -16.17 -54.62 -12.43
N TYR A 19 -16.15 -53.96 -13.58
CA TYR A 19 -15.16 -52.93 -13.85
C TYR A 19 -15.36 -51.85 -12.78
N PHE A 20 -14.61 -51.97 -11.69
CA PHE A 20 -14.35 -50.86 -10.80
C PHE A 20 -13.51 -49.86 -11.60
N THR A 21 -14.19 -49.01 -12.36
CA THR A 21 -13.63 -47.73 -12.78
C THR A 21 -13.23 -47.00 -11.51
N THR A 22 -11.93 -46.96 -11.24
CA THR A 22 -11.37 -46.15 -10.17
C THR A 22 -11.72 -44.70 -10.46
N ILE A 23 -12.58 -44.10 -9.64
CA ILE A 23 -13.01 -42.71 -9.78
C ILE A 23 -11.80 -41.81 -9.56
N SER A 24 -11.12 -41.48 -10.66
CA SER A 24 -9.86 -40.74 -10.72
C SER A 24 -10.13 -39.24 -10.67
N GLY A 25 -10.65 -38.76 -9.54
CA GLY A 25 -11.16 -37.39 -9.42
C GLY A 25 -11.15 -36.83 -8.00
N LYS A 26 -10.22 -37.28 -7.13
CA LYS A 26 -10.11 -36.77 -5.75
C LYS A 26 -9.54 -35.36 -5.70
N LEU A 27 -10.39 -34.36 -5.92
CA LEU A 27 -10.10 -32.96 -5.63
C LEU A 27 -10.13 -32.71 -4.11
N HIS A 28 -8.95 -32.51 -3.52
CA HIS A 28 -8.82 -31.93 -2.18
C HIS A 28 -8.79 -30.40 -2.27
N ASN A 29 -9.32 -29.70 -1.27
CA ASN A 29 -9.33 -28.23 -1.26
C ASN A 29 -9.26 -27.65 0.16
N GLY A 30 -8.57 -26.54 0.34
CA GLY A 30 -8.34 -25.93 1.64
C GLY A 30 -8.27 -24.41 1.62
N ASP A 31 -8.39 -23.83 2.80
CA ASP A 31 -8.09 -22.45 3.14
C ASP A 31 -7.41 -22.50 4.51
N ALA A 32 -6.30 -21.80 4.68
CA ALA A 32 -5.88 -21.37 6.02
C ALA A 32 -5.09 -20.06 5.95
N PHE A 33 -5.33 -19.16 6.89
CA PHE A 33 -4.57 -17.91 6.98
C PHE A 33 -3.16 -18.10 7.55
N ILE A 34 -2.27 -17.22 7.14
CA ILE A 34 -1.02 -16.86 7.78
C ILE A 34 -1.17 -15.43 8.30
N THR A 35 -0.75 -15.17 9.53
CA THR A 35 -0.52 -13.79 9.99
C THR A 35 0.86 -13.37 9.52
N TYR A 36 0.90 -12.40 8.62
CA TYR A 36 2.12 -11.78 8.09
C TYR A 36 2.41 -10.51 8.90
N SER A 37 3.66 -10.28 9.29
CA SER A 37 4.10 -9.15 10.12
C SER A 37 4.99 -8.21 9.32
N ALA A 38 5.17 -6.97 9.76
CA ALA A 38 6.03 -6.01 9.06
C ALA A 38 7.52 -6.44 9.03
N ASP A 39 7.97 -7.21 10.02
CA ASP A 39 9.34 -7.77 10.10
C ASP A 39 9.53 -9.08 9.30
N ASP A 40 8.55 -9.52 8.50
CA ASP A 40 8.60 -10.78 7.77
C ASP A 40 9.05 -10.60 6.30
N ASP A 41 10.22 -11.14 5.94
CA ASP A 41 10.64 -11.26 4.52
C ASP A 41 9.71 -12.20 3.73
N TYR A 42 9.27 -13.30 4.39
CA TYR A 42 8.30 -14.26 3.87
C TYR A 42 7.75 -15.12 5.02
N ARG A 43 6.61 -15.79 4.78
CA ARG A 43 6.06 -16.79 5.69
C ARG A 43 5.65 -18.05 4.93
N CYS A 44 5.84 -19.20 5.57
CA CYS A 44 5.49 -20.52 5.03
C CYS A 44 4.54 -21.27 5.97
N LYS A 45 3.63 -22.05 5.39
CA LYS A 45 2.71 -22.93 6.11
C LYS A 45 2.62 -24.30 5.44
N ARG A 46 2.67 -25.36 6.25
CA ARG A 46 2.44 -26.73 5.83
C ARG A 46 0.94 -27.03 5.80
N PHE A 47 0.51 -27.73 4.76
CA PHE A 47 -0.84 -28.21 4.55
C PHE A 47 -0.78 -29.73 4.36
N ASP A 48 -1.15 -30.47 5.40
CA ASP A 48 -1.25 -31.93 5.34
C ASP A 48 -2.55 -32.36 4.66
N PHE A 49 -2.48 -33.38 3.81
CA PHE A 49 -3.65 -34.01 3.19
C PHE A 49 -4.27 -35.04 4.14
N ASP A 50 -5.56 -35.30 3.96
CA ASP A 50 -6.27 -36.35 4.71
C ASP A 50 -5.54 -37.71 4.55
N PRO A 51 -5.13 -38.39 5.64
CA PRO A 51 -4.47 -39.70 5.56
C PRO A 51 -5.29 -40.79 4.84
N SER A 52 -6.61 -40.63 4.74
CA SER A 52 -7.51 -41.52 3.99
C SER A 52 -7.59 -41.21 2.47
N SER A 53 -6.98 -40.11 2.01
CA SER A 53 -6.91 -39.73 0.60
C SER A 53 -6.37 -40.83 -0.30
N LYS A 54 -5.32 -41.54 0.15
CA LYS A 54 -4.52 -42.49 -0.64
C LYS A 54 -3.87 -41.87 -1.89
N ALA A 55 -3.50 -40.59 -1.83
CA ALA A 55 -2.81 -39.91 -2.92
C ALA A 55 -1.51 -40.64 -3.32
N THR A 56 -1.20 -40.58 -4.61
CA THR A 56 0.07 -41.01 -5.23
C THR A 56 1.13 -39.91 -5.11
N ASP A 57 2.36 -40.20 -5.48
CA ASP A 57 3.46 -39.21 -5.44
C ASP A 57 3.38 -38.13 -6.54
N ASN A 58 2.36 -38.16 -7.40
CA ASN A 58 2.16 -37.22 -8.51
C ASN A 58 0.98 -36.25 -8.25
N VAL A 59 1.05 -35.55 -7.10
CA VAL A 59 0.03 -34.56 -6.70
C VAL A 59 0.31 -33.20 -7.34
N HIS A 60 -0.70 -32.65 -7.99
CA HIS A 60 -0.74 -31.27 -8.43
C HIS A 60 -1.43 -30.39 -7.40
N VAL A 61 -0.96 -29.16 -7.25
CA VAL A 61 -1.52 -28.17 -6.33
C VAL A 61 -1.61 -26.84 -7.07
N GLN A 62 -2.76 -26.18 -6.98
CA GLN A 62 -2.91 -24.77 -7.33
C GLN A 62 -3.15 -23.98 -6.04
N LEU A 63 -2.27 -23.03 -5.76
CA LEU A 63 -2.24 -22.20 -4.54
C LEU A 63 -2.49 -20.74 -4.92
N ARG A 64 -3.43 -20.09 -4.23
CA ARG A 64 -3.76 -18.68 -4.43
C ARG A 64 -4.05 -17.94 -3.13
N LEU A 65 -3.90 -16.62 -3.20
CA LEU A 65 -4.00 -15.74 -2.06
C LEU A 65 -5.35 -15.03 -2.04
N ARG A 66 -5.94 -14.99 -0.85
CA ARG A 66 -7.04 -14.08 -0.51
C ARG A 66 -6.56 -13.12 0.58
N LEU A 67 -6.64 -11.82 0.33
CA LEU A 67 -6.22 -10.79 1.30
C LEU A 67 -7.08 -9.53 1.14
N SER A 68 -7.52 -8.97 2.27
CA SER A 68 -8.39 -7.78 2.31
C SER A 68 -7.64 -6.44 2.20
N ALA A 69 -6.35 -6.47 1.88
CA ALA A 69 -5.54 -5.30 1.50
C ALA A 69 -5.47 -5.17 -0.04
N TYR A 70 -4.84 -4.12 -0.55
CA TYR A 70 -4.51 -4.01 -1.98
C TYR A 70 -2.99 -4.06 -2.28
N ASN A 71 -2.17 -4.46 -1.30
CA ASN A 71 -0.80 -4.93 -1.51
C ASN A 71 -0.79 -6.07 -2.54
N VAL A 72 0.20 -6.10 -3.46
CA VAL A 72 0.49 -7.30 -4.23
C VAL A 72 1.13 -8.33 -3.29
N ALA A 73 0.68 -9.57 -3.39
CA ALA A 73 1.16 -10.70 -2.61
C ALA A 73 1.48 -11.85 -3.55
N LEU A 74 2.61 -12.53 -3.35
CA LEU A 74 3.08 -13.61 -4.23
C LEU A 74 3.20 -14.91 -3.44
N SER A 75 2.81 -16.03 -4.05
CA SER A 75 2.82 -17.35 -3.40
C SER A 75 3.44 -18.44 -4.26
N TRP A 76 4.28 -19.26 -3.62
CA TRP A 76 4.96 -20.40 -4.22
C TRP A 76 4.89 -21.63 -3.31
N ILE A 77 5.32 -22.77 -3.83
CA ILE A 77 5.40 -24.04 -3.12
C ILE A 77 6.87 -24.45 -2.94
N GLU A 78 7.29 -24.68 -1.70
CA GLU A 78 8.64 -25.15 -1.34
C GLU A 78 8.74 -26.69 -1.33
N SER A 79 7.61 -27.39 -1.21
CA SER A 79 7.56 -28.86 -1.26
C SER A 79 6.15 -29.34 -1.53
N VAL A 80 6.00 -30.43 -2.28
CA VAL A 80 4.75 -31.14 -2.51
C VAL A 80 5.01 -32.65 -2.41
N SER A 81 4.05 -33.39 -1.85
CA SER A 81 4.16 -34.83 -1.59
C SER A 81 2.77 -35.46 -1.44
N LYS A 82 2.69 -36.79 -1.48
CA LYS A 82 1.43 -37.52 -1.24
C LYS A 82 0.78 -37.34 0.14
N VAL A 83 1.46 -36.71 1.10
CA VAL A 83 0.92 -36.42 2.44
C VAL A 83 0.63 -34.93 2.67
N GLY A 84 0.94 -34.05 1.71
CA GLY A 84 0.78 -32.61 1.86
C GLY A 84 1.82 -31.79 1.12
N PHE A 85 1.69 -30.47 1.22
CA PHE A 85 2.60 -29.48 0.62
C PHE A 85 2.96 -28.36 1.60
N THR A 86 4.00 -27.59 1.29
CA THR A 86 4.34 -26.34 2.00
C THR A 86 4.18 -25.17 1.05
N GLY A 87 3.16 -24.33 1.31
CA GLY A 87 2.94 -23.08 0.59
C GLY A 87 3.58 -21.92 1.34
N CYS A 88 4.16 -20.98 0.60
CA CYS A 88 4.78 -19.78 1.15
C CYS A 88 4.22 -18.52 0.48
N VAL A 89 4.40 -17.39 1.15
CA VAL A 89 3.95 -16.07 0.70
C VAL A 89 4.97 -14.99 1.08
N THR A 90 5.09 -13.96 0.24
CA THR A 90 5.69 -12.66 0.55
C THR A 90 4.79 -11.53 0.03
N LEU A 91 5.08 -10.29 0.43
CA LEU A 91 4.37 -9.07 0.02
C LEU A 91 5.29 -8.13 -0.75
N SER A 92 4.74 -7.41 -1.73
CA SER A 92 5.50 -6.46 -2.58
C SER A 92 5.78 -5.11 -1.94
N GLY A 93 5.30 -4.87 -0.72
CA GLY A 93 5.30 -3.56 -0.07
C GLY A 93 4.71 -3.62 1.34
N PRO A 94 4.96 -2.60 2.17
CA PRO A 94 4.76 -2.67 3.62
C PRO A 94 3.31 -2.83 4.05
N ILE A 95 3.12 -3.39 5.25
CA ILE A 95 1.83 -3.52 5.90
C ILE A 95 1.81 -2.75 7.22
N LYS A 96 0.75 -1.96 7.41
CA LYS A 96 0.60 -1.02 8.54
C LYS A 96 0.20 -1.74 9.85
N GLU A 97 -0.40 -2.93 9.73
CA GLU A 97 -0.72 -3.88 10.81
C GLU A 97 -0.52 -5.33 10.31
N PRO A 98 -0.40 -6.35 11.20
CA PRO A 98 -0.20 -7.72 10.78
C PRO A 98 -1.37 -8.28 9.93
N LEU A 99 -1.09 -8.60 8.67
CA LEU A 99 -2.09 -8.96 7.67
C LEU A 99 -2.44 -10.46 7.73
N ALA A 100 -3.73 -10.78 7.80
CA ALA A 100 -4.23 -12.15 7.66
C ALA A 100 -4.33 -12.54 6.16
N ILE A 101 -3.27 -13.13 5.62
CA ILE A 101 -3.25 -13.62 4.24
C ILE A 101 -3.78 -15.05 4.21
N HIS A 102 -4.89 -15.28 3.50
CA HIS A 102 -5.48 -16.60 3.32
C HIS A 102 -4.85 -17.35 2.15
N LEU A 103 -4.21 -18.48 2.44
CA LEU A 103 -3.68 -19.40 1.43
C LEU A 103 -4.78 -20.41 1.08
N THR A 104 -5.42 -20.16 -0.06
CA THR A 104 -6.52 -20.95 -0.61
C THR A 104 -5.99 -21.89 -1.68
N TRP A 105 -6.40 -23.15 -1.69
CA TRP A 105 -5.80 -24.13 -2.59
C TRP A 105 -6.73 -25.26 -3.02
N ILE A 106 -6.41 -25.84 -4.18
CA ILE A 106 -6.89 -27.15 -4.62
C ILE A 106 -5.70 -28.09 -4.85
N ALA A 107 -5.90 -29.40 -4.63
CA ALA A 107 -4.93 -30.44 -4.92
C ALA A 107 -5.62 -31.66 -5.57
N PHE A 108 -4.97 -32.25 -6.58
CA PHE A 108 -5.54 -33.31 -7.44
C PHE A 108 -4.43 -34.16 -8.07
N GLU A 109 -4.78 -35.22 -8.79
CA GLU A 109 -3.82 -36.15 -9.43
C GLU A 109 -3.87 -36.03 -10.97
N SER A 110 -2.74 -36.24 -11.65
CA SER A 110 -2.51 -35.64 -12.99
C SER A 110 -2.97 -36.44 -14.22
N ALA A 111 -3.42 -37.69 -14.08
CA ALA A 111 -3.32 -38.67 -15.17
C ALA A 111 -4.21 -38.35 -16.39
N ASP A 112 -5.46 -37.97 -16.12
CA ASP A 112 -6.41 -37.44 -17.09
C ASP A 112 -7.43 -36.61 -16.29
N VAL A 113 -7.86 -35.46 -16.80
CA VAL A 113 -8.87 -34.61 -16.14
C VAL A 113 -10.25 -34.93 -16.72
N ASP A 114 -10.62 -36.21 -16.72
CA ASP A 114 -11.78 -36.79 -17.41
C ASP A 114 -11.91 -36.34 -18.89
N GLY A 115 -10.78 -36.13 -19.59
CA GLY A 115 -10.72 -35.61 -20.96
C GLY A 115 -11.03 -34.12 -21.10
N ALA A 116 -11.32 -33.41 -20.00
CA ALA A 116 -11.69 -31.98 -20.01
C ALA A 116 -10.48 -31.03 -19.99
N GLY A 117 -9.25 -31.52 -19.75
CA GLY A 117 -8.07 -30.68 -19.76
C GLY A 117 -6.73 -31.34 -19.43
N LEU A 118 -5.72 -30.48 -19.26
CA LEU A 118 -4.30 -30.78 -19.17
C LEU A 118 -3.75 -30.43 -17.78
N ALA A 119 -3.07 -31.38 -17.14
CA ALA A 119 -2.29 -31.17 -15.92
C ALA A 119 -0.81 -31.48 -16.18
N SER A 120 0.12 -30.60 -15.79
CA SER A 120 1.56 -30.87 -15.96
C SER A 120 2.46 -30.03 -15.05
N VAL A 121 3.73 -30.42 -14.92
CA VAL A 121 4.79 -29.59 -14.32
C VAL A 121 5.83 -29.28 -15.39
N ARG A 122 6.38 -28.07 -15.39
CA ARG A 122 7.46 -27.62 -16.29
C ARG A 122 8.54 -26.89 -15.52
N ASN A 123 9.78 -26.99 -16.00
CA ASN A 123 10.91 -26.22 -15.47
C ASN A 123 10.96 -24.87 -16.19
N VAL A 124 11.31 -23.81 -15.46
CA VAL A 124 11.60 -22.49 -16.03
C VAL A 124 13.12 -22.42 -16.28
N PRO A 125 13.60 -21.97 -17.46
CA PRO A 125 15.04 -21.78 -17.69
C PRO A 125 15.59 -20.62 -16.84
N PHE A 126 16.82 -20.77 -16.34
CA PHE A 126 17.59 -19.74 -15.63
C PHE A 126 17.41 -18.32 -16.22
N TRP A 127 17.26 -17.32 -15.34
CA TRP A 127 17.31 -15.90 -15.70
C TRP A 127 17.87 -15.04 -14.54
N THR A 128 18.11 -13.75 -14.79
CA THR A 128 18.81 -12.85 -13.84
C THR A 128 18.15 -11.49 -13.63
N THR A 129 17.22 -11.08 -14.49
CA THR A 129 16.36 -9.92 -14.25
C THR A 129 15.18 -9.94 -15.23
N GLY A 130 14.11 -9.21 -14.91
CA GLY A 130 12.96 -9.02 -15.80
C GLY A 130 12.01 -10.22 -15.85
N SER A 131 11.35 -10.40 -17.00
CA SER A 131 10.41 -11.50 -17.22
C SER A 131 11.10 -12.71 -17.87
N GLN A 132 10.56 -13.90 -17.64
CA GLN A 132 10.97 -15.16 -18.28
C GLN A 132 9.73 -15.97 -18.66
N CYS A 133 9.65 -16.46 -19.90
CA CYS A 133 8.48 -17.12 -20.44
C CYS A 133 8.77 -18.52 -20.98
N ILE A 134 7.80 -19.44 -20.84
CA ILE A 134 7.89 -20.82 -21.37
C ILE A 134 6.66 -21.18 -22.22
N ASP A 135 6.91 -21.78 -23.39
CA ASP A 135 5.85 -22.27 -24.29
C ASP A 135 5.24 -23.59 -23.78
N ILE A 136 3.92 -23.60 -23.59
CA ILE A 136 3.13 -24.78 -23.21
C ILE A 136 2.29 -25.23 -24.40
N ARG A 137 2.76 -26.26 -25.11
CA ARG A 137 2.00 -26.89 -26.21
C ARG A 137 0.94 -27.82 -25.64
N THR A 138 -0.31 -27.62 -26.03
CA THR A 138 -1.48 -28.41 -25.59
C THR A 138 -1.68 -29.69 -26.40
N GLY A 139 -1.02 -29.81 -27.56
CA GLY A 139 -0.99 -31.06 -28.35
C GLY A 139 -2.34 -31.50 -28.93
N ASN A 140 -3.27 -30.57 -29.17
CA ASN A 140 -4.67 -30.81 -29.55
C ASN A 140 -5.57 -31.37 -28.42
N THR A 141 -5.22 -31.16 -27.15
CA THR A 141 -6.08 -31.51 -26.00
C THR A 141 -7.42 -30.76 -26.02
N PHE A 142 -7.47 -29.55 -26.60
CA PHE A 142 -8.64 -28.68 -26.59
C PHE A 142 -9.18 -28.40 -28.01
N SER A 143 -10.50 -28.42 -28.16
CA SER A 143 -11.22 -28.07 -29.40
C SER A 143 -11.49 -26.55 -29.55
N SER A 144 -11.42 -25.82 -28.45
CA SER A 144 -11.39 -24.36 -28.33
C SER A 144 -10.12 -23.93 -27.58
N ALA A 145 -9.89 -22.63 -27.35
CA ALA A 145 -8.93 -22.26 -26.31
C ALA A 145 -9.44 -22.80 -24.95
N PRO A 146 -8.54 -23.21 -24.02
CA PRO A 146 -8.93 -23.58 -22.66
C PRO A 146 -9.41 -22.33 -21.92
N SER A 147 -10.69 -22.30 -21.52
CA SER A 147 -11.33 -21.15 -20.86
C SER A 147 -10.95 -20.97 -19.39
N LEU A 148 -10.03 -21.80 -18.87
CA LEU A 148 -9.61 -21.80 -17.48
C LEU A 148 -8.16 -22.31 -17.39
N VAL A 149 -7.19 -21.42 -17.33
CA VAL A 149 -5.77 -21.76 -17.05
C VAL A 149 -5.37 -21.34 -15.64
N PHE A 150 -4.59 -22.18 -14.94
CA PHE A 150 -4.12 -21.94 -13.58
C PHE A 150 -2.66 -22.40 -13.37
N PHE A 151 -1.83 -21.53 -12.79
CA PHE A 151 -0.39 -21.77 -12.62
C PHE A 151 0.11 -21.53 -11.19
N THR A 152 0.96 -22.40 -10.65
CA THR A 152 1.57 -22.19 -9.31
C THR A 152 3.08 -22.44 -9.34
N VAL A 153 3.86 -21.47 -8.87
CA VAL A 153 5.32 -21.53 -8.79
C VAL A 153 5.75 -22.59 -7.75
N ILE A 154 6.78 -23.37 -8.08
CA ILE A 154 7.42 -24.36 -7.21
C ILE A 154 8.93 -24.11 -7.22
N HIS A 155 9.54 -23.85 -6.07
CA HIS A 155 11.00 -23.77 -5.94
C HIS A 155 11.59 -25.19 -5.78
N THR A 156 12.78 -25.45 -6.34
CA THR A 156 13.42 -26.78 -6.25
C THR A 156 14.90 -26.79 -5.89
N ASN A 157 15.17 -26.46 -4.63
CA ASN A 157 16.41 -26.70 -3.90
C ASN A 157 17.61 -25.78 -4.26
N PRO A 158 18.19 -25.05 -3.28
CA PRO A 158 17.82 -25.02 -1.86
C PRO A 158 16.43 -24.37 -1.65
N PRO A 159 15.51 -24.99 -0.90
CA PRO A 159 14.25 -24.34 -0.56
C PRO A 159 14.52 -23.14 0.36
N LYS A 160 13.61 -22.15 0.36
CA LYS A 160 13.67 -20.87 1.10
C LYS A 160 14.54 -19.74 0.51
N ASN A 161 14.74 -19.71 -0.81
CA ASN A 161 15.23 -18.49 -1.44
C ASN A 161 14.04 -17.53 -1.68
N VAL A 162 13.95 -16.45 -0.89
CA VAL A 162 12.89 -15.43 -1.04
C VAL A 162 13.10 -14.54 -2.27
N HIS A 163 14.34 -14.44 -2.75
CA HIS A 163 14.71 -13.67 -3.94
C HIS A 163 14.07 -14.24 -5.22
N ASP A 164 13.78 -15.55 -5.26
CA ASP A 164 13.07 -16.24 -6.36
C ASP A 164 11.54 -15.98 -6.38
N ALA A 165 11.02 -15.18 -5.44
CA ALA A 165 9.59 -14.86 -5.38
C ALA A 165 9.16 -14.11 -6.65
N THR A 166 8.21 -14.71 -7.38
CA THR A 166 7.88 -14.34 -8.76
C THR A 166 6.37 -14.21 -8.97
N SER A 167 5.97 -13.17 -9.70
CA SER A 167 4.62 -13.08 -10.27
C SER A 167 4.49 -14.03 -11.45
N ILE A 168 3.26 -14.46 -11.77
CA ILE A 168 3.02 -15.50 -12.80
C ILE A 168 1.65 -15.31 -13.48
N TRP A 169 1.64 -15.30 -14.81
CA TRP A 169 0.44 -15.07 -15.62
C TRP A 169 0.47 -15.85 -16.95
N ALA A 170 -0.68 -15.93 -17.62
CA ALA A 170 -0.82 -16.50 -18.96
C ALA A 170 -0.65 -15.45 -20.06
N GLU A 171 -0.09 -15.87 -21.18
CA GLU A 171 0.11 -15.02 -22.37
C GLU A 171 -0.29 -15.82 -23.62
N GLU A 172 -0.95 -15.17 -24.58
CA GLU A 172 -1.28 -15.71 -25.90
C GLU A 172 -1.97 -17.10 -25.85
N VAL A 173 -3.06 -17.24 -25.08
CA VAL A 173 -3.75 -18.53 -24.92
C VAL A 173 -4.52 -18.93 -26.19
N THR A 174 -4.25 -20.13 -26.69
CA THR A 174 -4.89 -20.67 -27.91
C THR A 174 -5.26 -22.15 -27.75
N THR A 175 -5.94 -22.70 -28.76
CA THR A 175 -6.25 -24.15 -28.86
C THR A 175 -5.01 -25.04 -28.77
N SER A 176 -3.86 -24.60 -29.29
CA SER A 176 -2.67 -25.43 -29.54
C SER A 176 -1.47 -25.12 -28.63
N GLN A 177 -1.41 -23.90 -28.10
CA GLN A 177 -0.37 -23.46 -27.17
C GLN A 177 -0.81 -22.27 -26.30
N PHE A 178 -0.12 -22.06 -25.20
CA PHE A 178 -0.09 -20.81 -24.45
C PHE A 178 1.31 -20.59 -23.87
N LYS A 179 1.64 -19.36 -23.50
CA LYS A 179 2.86 -19.05 -22.73
C LYS A 179 2.53 -18.95 -21.25
N VAL A 180 3.47 -19.37 -20.41
CA VAL A 180 3.49 -19.05 -18.98
C VAL A 180 4.66 -18.12 -18.75
N CYS A 181 4.38 -16.91 -18.28
CA CYS A 181 5.41 -15.91 -17.99
C CYS A 181 5.53 -15.68 -16.48
N LEU A 182 6.76 -15.47 -16.03
CA LEU A 182 7.13 -15.19 -14.65
C LEU A 182 7.95 -13.90 -14.59
N ARG A 183 7.90 -13.16 -13.49
CA ARG A 183 8.75 -11.98 -13.25
C ARG A 183 9.15 -11.85 -11.78
N GLU A 184 10.42 -11.51 -11.54
CA GLU A 184 10.98 -11.23 -10.21
C GLU A 184 10.20 -10.14 -9.47
N LEU A 185 10.02 -10.31 -8.15
CA LEU A 185 9.37 -9.32 -7.29
C LEU A 185 10.25 -8.09 -7.02
N LYS A 186 11.54 -8.33 -6.82
CA LYS A 186 12.56 -7.30 -6.55
C LYS A 186 13.49 -7.25 -7.75
N ASN A 187 13.53 -6.12 -8.44
CA ASN A 187 14.43 -5.95 -9.59
C ASN A 187 15.89 -6.04 -9.11
N PHE A 188 16.71 -6.80 -9.83
CA PHE A 188 18.15 -7.01 -9.55
C PHE A 188 18.50 -7.87 -8.32
N ASP A 189 17.56 -8.64 -7.75
CA ASP A 189 17.82 -9.47 -6.56
C ASP A 189 18.77 -10.67 -6.82
N GLY A 190 19.04 -11.03 -8.10
CA GLY A 190 20.23 -11.82 -8.46
C GLY A 190 20.03 -12.89 -9.54
N ILE A 191 20.09 -14.16 -9.13
CA ILE A 191 19.98 -15.33 -10.01
C ILE A 191 18.71 -16.08 -9.65
N HIS A 192 17.85 -16.31 -10.65
CA HIS A 192 16.64 -17.12 -10.55
C HIS A 192 16.90 -18.48 -11.19
N GLU A 193 17.04 -19.53 -10.37
CA GLU A 193 17.30 -20.89 -10.85
C GLU A 193 16.51 -21.97 -10.09
N ASN A 194 16.42 -23.16 -10.68
CA ASN A 194 15.67 -24.30 -10.13
C ASN A 194 14.19 -24.00 -9.82
N ILE A 195 13.56 -23.14 -10.63
CA ILE A 195 12.12 -22.81 -10.54
C ILE A 195 11.32 -23.71 -11.50
N ARG A 196 10.12 -24.11 -11.07
CA ARG A 196 9.16 -24.88 -11.85
C ARG A 196 7.75 -24.29 -11.72
N VAL A 197 6.87 -24.63 -12.64
CA VAL A 197 5.44 -24.26 -12.59
C VAL A 197 4.57 -25.51 -12.59
N ASN A 198 3.60 -25.55 -11.68
CA ASN A 198 2.46 -26.46 -11.71
C ASN A 198 1.36 -25.87 -12.60
N ILE A 199 0.96 -26.60 -13.64
CA ILE A 199 0.05 -26.12 -14.70
C ILE A 199 -1.22 -26.96 -14.69
N LEU A 200 -2.35 -26.28 -14.68
CA LEU A 200 -3.68 -26.82 -14.96
C LEU A 200 -4.32 -25.97 -16.06
N ALA A 201 -4.85 -26.59 -17.11
CA ALA A 201 -5.61 -25.92 -18.15
C ALA A 201 -6.87 -26.74 -18.45
N LEU A 202 -8.04 -26.11 -18.50
CA LEU A 202 -9.35 -26.77 -18.62
C LEU A 202 -10.19 -26.11 -19.71
N SER A 203 -11.02 -26.93 -20.37
CA SER A 203 -12.13 -26.46 -21.22
C SER A 203 -13.42 -26.16 -20.45
N SER A 204 -13.55 -26.75 -19.26
CA SER A 204 -14.64 -26.56 -18.31
C SER A 204 -14.29 -27.25 -16.98
N VAL A 205 -15.00 -26.94 -15.91
CA VAL A 205 -14.86 -27.63 -14.62
C VAL A 205 -15.29 -29.11 -14.78
N PRO A 206 -14.46 -30.09 -14.36
CA PRO A 206 -14.81 -31.51 -14.48
C PRO A 206 -16.04 -31.88 -13.65
N SER A 207 -16.96 -32.65 -14.22
CA SER A 207 -18.22 -33.03 -13.54
C SER A 207 -18.03 -33.84 -12.25
N ALA A 208 -16.87 -34.48 -12.06
CA ALA A 208 -16.50 -35.18 -10.84
C ALA A 208 -15.98 -34.25 -9.71
N TRP A 209 -15.64 -33.00 -10.01
CA TRP A 209 -15.11 -32.04 -9.04
C TRP A 209 -16.24 -31.28 -8.33
N PRO A 210 -16.22 -31.15 -6.99
CA PRO A 210 -17.24 -30.42 -6.22
C PRO A 210 -17.05 -28.89 -6.30
N ILE A 211 -16.95 -28.35 -7.51
CA ILE A 211 -16.79 -26.93 -7.80
C ILE A 211 -18.04 -26.48 -8.59
N PRO A 212 -19.01 -25.77 -7.98
CA PRO A 212 -20.24 -25.38 -8.66
C PRO A 212 -20.08 -24.23 -9.68
N ILE A 213 -18.97 -23.50 -9.65
CA ILE A 213 -18.68 -22.37 -10.56
C ILE A 213 -17.19 -22.38 -10.94
N GLY A 214 -16.90 -22.40 -12.24
CA GLY A 214 -15.62 -21.99 -12.83
C GLY A 214 -15.91 -21.19 -14.10
N ASP A 215 -15.33 -20.00 -14.18
CA ASP A 215 -15.82 -18.87 -14.98
C ASP A 215 -14.72 -17.79 -15.08
N GLU A 216 -14.94 -16.72 -15.83
CA GLU A 216 -13.93 -15.69 -16.15
C GLU A 216 -14.34 -14.27 -15.71
N ILE A 217 -13.35 -13.41 -15.42
CA ILE A 217 -13.55 -12.00 -15.10
C ILE A 217 -12.71 -11.14 -16.04
N GLN A 218 -13.38 -10.57 -17.03
CA GLN A 218 -12.79 -9.66 -18.02
C GLN A 218 -12.42 -8.29 -17.39
N PHE A 219 -11.15 -7.87 -17.44
CA PHE A 219 -10.69 -6.52 -17.08
C PHE A 219 -10.22 -5.78 -18.35
N PRO A 220 -10.99 -4.80 -18.87
CA PRO A 220 -10.59 -4.06 -20.08
C PRO A 220 -9.42 -3.09 -19.87
N ASN A 221 -9.08 -2.76 -18.61
CA ASN A 221 -8.01 -1.85 -18.19
C ASN A 221 -8.03 -0.45 -18.85
N ASP A 222 -9.18 -0.04 -19.37
CA ASP A 222 -9.45 1.24 -20.04
C ASP A 222 -9.70 2.42 -19.07
N VAL A 223 -9.73 2.15 -17.75
CA VAL A 223 -10.01 3.13 -16.69
C VAL A 223 -8.91 3.11 -15.63
N ILE A 224 -8.29 4.28 -15.41
CA ILE A 224 -7.27 4.49 -14.38
C ILE A 224 -7.81 4.15 -12.97
N PRO A 225 -7.18 3.22 -12.21
CA PRO A 225 -7.71 2.72 -10.93
C PRO A 225 -7.57 3.71 -9.76
N GLY A 226 -8.53 3.69 -8.84
CA GLY A 226 -8.73 4.73 -7.82
C GLY A 226 -7.90 4.61 -6.54
N LEU A 227 -8.03 5.58 -5.62
CA LEU A 227 -7.51 5.48 -4.24
C LEU A 227 -8.28 4.48 -3.39
N SER A 228 -9.57 4.32 -3.64
CA SER A 228 -10.37 3.25 -3.07
C SER A 228 -9.78 1.85 -3.28
N THR A 229 -8.88 1.66 -4.26
CA THR A 229 -8.27 0.36 -4.59
C THR A 229 -6.74 0.33 -4.53
N GLU A 230 -6.08 1.34 -3.95
CA GLU A 230 -4.60 1.50 -3.98
C GLU A 230 -3.96 1.29 -5.39
N TYR A 231 -4.63 1.73 -6.47
CA TYR A 231 -4.25 1.49 -7.87
C TYR A 231 -4.43 0.04 -8.38
N SER A 232 -5.04 -0.86 -7.62
CA SER A 232 -5.46 -2.14 -8.18
C SER A 232 -6.65 -1.94 -9.12
N PHE A 233 -6.62 -2.57 -10.28
CA PHE A 233 -7.83 -2.81 -11.07
C PHE A 233 -8.64 -3.86 -10.31
N CYS A 234 -9.78 -3.46 -9.74
CA CYS A 234 -10.63 -4.35 -8.95
C CYS A 234 -12.02 -4.42 -9.56
N LYS A 235 -12.54 -5.64 -9.68
CA LYS A 235 -13.85 -5.92 -10.24
C LYS A 235 -14.61 -6.86 -9.30
N GLN A 236 -15.72 -6.35 -8.77
CA GLN A 236 -16.67 -7.15 -8.03
C GLN A 236 -17.67 -7.79 -8.99
N ILE A 237 -17.78 -9.11 -8.93
CA ILE A 237 -18.84 -9.90 -9.56
C ILE A 237 -19.81 -10.42 -8.50
N THR A 238 -21.03 -10.75 -8.91
CA THR A 238 -22.01 -11.48 -8.09
C THR A 238 -22.12 -12.89 -8.65
N PHE A 239 -22.00 -13.91 -7.80
CA PHE A 239 -22.13 -15.30 -8.22
C PHE A 239 -23.54 -15.58 -8.77
N SER A 240 -23.63 -16.43 -9.80
CA SER A 240 -24.91 -16.84 -10.40
C SER A 240 -25.85 -17.54 -9.40
N LYS A 241 -25.30 -18.08 -8.30
CA LYS A 241 -26.01 -18.61 -7.12
C LYS A 241 -25.18 -18.25 -5.87
N PRO A 242 -25.79 -17.82 -4.76
CA PRO A 242 -25.06 -17.56 -3.52
C PRO A 242 -24.63 -18.86 -2.85
N PHE A 243 -23.51 -18.80 -2.14
CA PHE A 243 -22.96 -19.89 -1.33
C PHE A 243 -23.46 -19.83 0.12
N TYR A 244 -23.71 -20.99 0.72
CA TYR A 244 -24.08 -21.15 2.13
C TYR A 244 -23.03 -20.58 3.09
N SER A 245 -21.76 -20.75 2.75
CA SER A 245 -20.59 -20.26 3.47
C SER A 245 -19.63 -19.67 2.46
N THR A 246 -18.83 -18.67 2.84
CA THR A 246 -17.84 -18.05 1.95
C THR A 246 -17.02 -19.12 1.19
N PRO A 247 -17.07 -19.15 -0.15
CA PRO A 247 -16.36 -20.15 -0.93
C PRO A 247 -14.85 -19.96 -0.86
N LYS A 248 -14.13 -21.03 -1.15
CA LYS A 248 -12.70 -21.00 -1.47
C LYS A 248 -12.56 -20.60 -2.94
N ILE A 249 -11.66 -19.67 -3.24
CA ILE A 249 -11.41 -19.19 -4.60
C ILE A 249 -9.99 -19.55 -5.02
N VAL A 250 -9.82 -20.01 -6.26
CA VAL A 250 -8.53 -19.98 -6.96
C VAL A 250 -8.69 -19.16 -8.24
N THR A 251 -7.74 -18.28 -8.51
CA THR A 251 -7.66 -17.33 -9.64
C THR A 251 -6.45 -17.63 -10.52
N THR A 252 -6.35 -17.01 -11.70
CA THR A 252 -5.11 -16.78 -12.46
C THR A 252 -5.34 -15.70 -13.51
N ALA A 253 -4.43 -14.72 -13.62
CA ALA A 253 -4.44 -13.72 -14.68
C ALA A 253 -3.92 -14.25 -16.02
N GLU A 254 -4.52 -13.75 -17.09
CA GLU A 254 -4.25 -14.01 -18.49
C GLU A 254 -4.22 -12.68 -19.24
N HIS A 255 -3.15 -12.41 -19.98
CA HIS A 255 -2.90 -11.13 -20.62
C HIS A 255 -3.35 -11.16 -22.10
N ASP A 256 -4.32 -10.31 -22.41
CA ASP A 256 -4.90 -10.16 -23.75
C ASP A 256 -4.05 -9.17 -24.56
N LYS A 257 -2.79 -9.56 -24.80
CA LYS A 257 -1.72 -8.77 -25.42
C LYS A 257 -2.19 -7.95 -26.63
N ASN A 258 -1.92 -6.64 -26.58
CA ASN A 258 -2.29 -5.67 -27.61
C ASN A 258 -1.14 -4.68 -27.90
N THR A 259 -0.62 -3.98 -26.89
CA THR A 259 0.44 -2.96 -27.01
C THR A 259 1.69 -3.24 -26.16
N ILE A 260 1.58 -4.10 -25.14
CA ILE A 260 2.65 -4.40 -24.19
C ILE A 260 3.28 -5.77 -24.54
N GLU A 261 4.60 -5.83 -24.65
CA GLU A 261 5.32 -7.10 -24.80
C GLU A 261 5.49 -7.82 -23.44
N PRO A 262 5.36 -9.16 -23.34
CA PRO A 262 5.42 -9.90 -22.08
C PRO A 262 6.71 -9.68 -21.29
N ASP A 263 7.83 -9.52 -22.00
CA ASP A 263 9.17 -9.24 -21.45
C ASP A 263 9.22 -7.88 -20.70
N ASN A 264 8.28 -6.99 -21.01
CA ASN A 264 8.11 -5.66 -20.41
C ASN A 264 6.89 -5.58 -19.47
N ASN A 265 6.20 -6.70 -19.20
CA ASN A 265 5.06 -6.77 -18.30
C ASN A 265 5.36 -7.62 -17.05
N ALA A 266 4.55 -7.42 -16.00
CA ALA A 266 4.45 -8.30 -14.83
C ALA A 266 3.04 -8.16 -14.26
N ILE A 267 2.29 -9.26 -14.13
CA ILE A 267 0.90 -9.21 -13.65
C ILE A 267 0.76 -10.07 -12.40
N SER A 268 0.00 -9.58 -11.42
CA SER A 268 -0.36 -10.33 -10.22
C SER A 268 -1.81 -10.07 -9.81
N GLU A 269 -2.57 -11.14 -9.57
CA GLU A 269 -3.97 -11.09 -9.14
C GLU A 269 -4.21 -11.76 -7.77
N TRP A 270 -5.21 -11.27 -7.03
CA TRP A 270 -5.66 -11.88 -5.78
C TRP A 270 -7.17 -11.75 -5.60
N ALA A 271 -7.75 -12.71 -4.88
CA ALA A 271 -9.11 -12.58 -4.37
C ALA A 271 -9.08 -11.59 -3.20
N ARG A 272 -9.66 -10.41 -3.36
CA ARG A 272 -9.67 -9.40 -2.30
C ARG A 272 -10.75 -9.67 -1.27
N SER A 273 -11.99 -9.75 -1.73
CA SER A 273 -13.16 -9.95 -0.89
C SER A 273 -13.97 -11.12 -1.45
N VAL A 274 -14.37 -12.02 -0.56
CA VAL A 274 -15.20 -13.18 -0.93
C VAL A 274 -16.29 -13.29 0.11
N THR A 275 -17.54 -13.18 -0.34
CA THR A 275 -18.72 -13.30 0.51
C THR A 275 -19.55 -14.52 0.09
N LYS A 276 -20.73 -14.70 0.68
CA LYS A 276 -21.72 -15.67 0.18
C LYS A 276 -22.17 -15.36 -1.25
N THR A 277 -22.30 -14.08 -1.61
CA THR A 277 -22.94 -13.63 -2.85
C THR A 277 -21.96 -13.12 -3.91
N GLN A 278 -20.76 -12.70 -3.51
CA GLN A 278 -19.87 -11.87 -4.33
C GLN A 278 -18.41 -12.31 -4.23
N LEU A 279 -17.69 -12.06 -5.32
CA LEU A 279 -16.23 -12.13 -5.42
C LEU A 279 -15.72 -10.79 -5.94
N GLU A 280 -14.82 -10.16 -5.20
CA GLU A 280 -14.01 -9.04 -5.66
C GLU A 280 -12.59 -9.58 -5.93
N VAL A 281 -12.22 -9.62 -7.22
CA VAL A 281 -10.83 -9.85 -7.64
C VAL A 281 -10.17 -8.49 -7.85
N CYS A 282 -8.91 -8.41 -7.44
CA CYS A 282 -8.03 -7.28 -7.73
C CYS A 282 -6.78 -7.77 -8.45
N LEU A 283 -6.25 -6.94 -9.35
CA LEU A 283 -4.97 -7.15 -10.01
C LEU A 283 -4.19 -5.86 -10.15
N LYS A 284 -2.88 -5.99 -10.36
CA LYS A 284 -1.97 -4.92 -10.81
C LYS A 284 -1.08 -5.48 -11.92
N ASP A 285 -0.74 -4.62 -12.87
CA ASP A 285 0.38 -4.82 -13.79
C ASP A 285 1.56 -3.88 -13.42
N ILE A 286 2.67 -3.95 -14.16
CA ILE A 286 3.90 -3.19 -13.90
C ILE A 286 3.95 -1.81 -14.59
N GLN A 287 2.94 -1.46 -15.41
CA GLN A 287 2.93 -0.16 -16.07
C GLN A 287 2.63 0.96 -15.08
N ARG A 288 3.00 2.20 -15.44
CA ARG A 288 2.54 3.37 -14.69
C ARG A 288 1.02 3.43 -14.74
N TYR A 289 0.38 3.75 -13.62
CA TYR A 289 -1.09 3.90 -13.50
C TYR A 289 -1.75 4.90 -14.48
N ASP A 290 -0.96 5.75 -15.14
CA ASP A 290 -1.37 6.75 -16.12
C ASP A 290 -0.87 6.47 -17.55
N ALA A 291 -0.35 5.26 -17.81
CA ALA A 291 0.06 4.79 -19.12
C ALA A 291 -1.06 4.05 -19.87
N SER A 292 -0.74 3.49 -21.03
CA SER A 292 -1.59 2.49 -21.68
C SER A 292 -1.45 1.16 -20.94
N HIS A 293 -2.58 0.57 -20.57
CA HIS A 293 -2.66 -0.79 -20.04
C HIS A 293 -3.34 -1.69 -21.09
N ASP A 294 -2.86 -2.92 -21.24
CA ASP A 294 -3.53 -3.92 -22.07
C ASP A 294 -4.61 -4.66 -21.25
N PRO A 295 -5.66 -5.23 -21.89
CA PRO A 295 -6.69 -5.98 -21.17
C PRO A 295 -6.15 -7.26 -20.51
N ILE A 296 -6.81 -7.68 -19.42
CA ILE A 296 -6.46 -8.87 -18.66
C ILE A 296 -7.73 -9.66 -18.34
N THR A 297 -7.75 -10.94 -18.70
CA THR A 297 -8.76 -11.90 -18.27
C THR A 297 -8.31 -12.56 -16.96
N VAL A 298 -9.19 -12.67 -15.95
CA VAL A 298 -8.90 -13.48 -14.74
C VAL A 298 -9.81 -14.69 -14.67
N ASN A 299 -9.23 -15.85 -14.88
CA ASN A 299 -9.89 -17.16 -14.73
C ASN A 299 -10.10 -17.47 -13.25
N TYR A 300 -11.28 -17.94 -12.83
CA TYR A 300 -11.54 -18.30 -11.43
C TYR A 300 -12.35 -19.60 -11.27
N MET A 301 -12.17 -20.26 -10.13
CA MET A 301 -13.05 -21.34 -9.65
C MET A 301 -13.46 -21.06 -8.20
N ALA A 302 -14.76 -21.21 -7.90
CA ALA A 302 -15.33 -21.02 -6.58
C ALA A 302 -15.83 -22.36 -6.00
N ILE A 303 -15.14 -22.86 -4.96
CA ILE A 303 -15.39 -24.15 -4.32
C ILE A 303 -16.19 -23.94 -3.02
N GLY A 304 -17.40 -24.51 -2.94
CA GLY A 304 -18.27 -24.42 -1.76
C GLY A 304 -19.69 -24.92 -2.03
N ASN A 305 -20.54 -24.90 -1.00
CA ASN A 305 -21.96 -25.29 -1.10
C ASN A 305 -22.84 -24.07 -1.42
N ILE A 306 -23.88 -24.23 -2.23
CA ILE A 306 -24.90 -23.20 -2.52
C ILE A 306 -25.85 -23.01 -1.30
N ASP A 307 -26.35 -21.78 -1.09
CA ASP A 307 -27.17 -21.42 0.08
C ASP A 307 -28.60 -22.00 0.00
N PRO A 308 -29.05 -22.82 0.98
CA PRO A 308 -30.41 -23.35 1.03
C PRO A 308 -31.51 -22.30 1.21
N CYS A 309 -31.20 -21.11 1.75
CA CYS A 309 -32.14 -19.99 1.82
C CYS A 309 -32.28 -19.23 0.48
N TYR A 310 -31.58 -19.62 -0.59
CA TYR A 310 -31.69 -18.95 -1.88
C TYR A 310 -33.11 -19.08 -2.46
N GLN A 311 -33.71 -17.92 -2.80
CA GLN A 311 -35.10 -17.79 -3.28
C GLN A 311 -36.19 -18.19 -2.25
N VAL A 312 -35.87 -18.21 -0.96
CA VAL A 312 -36.85 -18.37 0.13
C VAL A 312 -37.44 -17.02 0.56
N ASP A 313 -38.78 -16.93 0.63
CA ASP A 313 -39.50 -15.79 1.22
C ASP A 313 -39.96 -16.12 2.65
N CYS A 314 -39.55 -15.30 3.62
CA CYS A 314 -39.94 -15.40 5.04
C CYS A 314 -41.09 -14.47 5.43
N GLY A 315 -41.56 -13.60 4.53
CA GLY A 315 -42.54 -12.55 4.80
C GLY A 315 -41.97 -11.33 5.55
N PRO A 316 -42.80 -10.27 5.73
CA PRO A 316 -42.34 -8.98 6.24
C PRO A 316 -41.81 -9.07 7.68
N TYR A 317 -40.75 -8.30 7.94
CA TYR A 317 -40.02 -8.22 9.22
C TYR A 317 -39.36 -9.52 9.71
N LYS A 318 -39.22 -10.54 8.85
CA LYS A 318 -38.53 -11.80 9.14
C LYS A 318 -37.40 -12.09 8.15
N TYR A 319 -36.36 -12.80 8.60
CA TYR A 319 -35.22 -13.24 7.81
C TYR A 319 -34.95 -14.74 7.95
N CYS A 320 -34.36 -15.35 6.91
CA CYS A 320 -34.13 -16.79 6.81
C CYS A 320 -32.91 -17.25 7.65
N GLN A 321 -33.03 -18.40 8.31
CA GLN A 321 -32.01 -19.00 9.19
C GLN A 321 -31.83 -20.49 8.87
N VAL A 322 -30.63 -20.89 8.47
CA VAL A 322 -30.27 -22.27 8.07
C VAL A 322 -29.88 -23.13 9.28
N ASN A 323 -30.16 -24.42 9.23
CA ASN A 323 -29.67 -25.47 10.13
C ASN A 323 -28.37 -26.09 9.56
N GLU A 324 -27.25 -25.91 10.25
CA GLU A 324 -25.93 -26.29 9.74
C GLU A 324 -25.70 -27.82 9.67
N ALA A 325 -26.51 -28.61 10.37
CA ALA A 325 -26.36 -30.07 10.45
C ALA A 325 -26.95 -30.83 9.24
N ASP A 326 -27.94 -30.24 8.55
CA ASP A 326 -28.67 -30.88 7.45
C ASP A 326 -28.97 -29.95 6.26
N MET A 327 -28.55 -28.67 6.32
CA MET A 327 -28.77 -27.65 5.29
C MET A 327 -30.25 -27.29 5.04
N THR A 328 -31.12 -27.37 6.06
CA THR A 328 -32.54 -26.92 6.01
C THR A 328 -32.74 -25.50 6.59
N TYR A 329 -33.95 -24.90 6.62
CA TYR A 329 -34.13 -23.49 7.03
C TYR A 329 -35.41 -23.14 7.85
N SER A 330 -35.43 -21.93 8.43
CA SER A 330 -36.49 -21.33 9.28
C SER A 330 -36.49 -19.76 9.19
N CYS A 331 -37.34 -19.02 9.93
CA CYS A 331 -37.51 -17.55 9.78
C CYS A 331 -37.74 -16.75 11.11
N VAL A 332 -37.00 -15.64 11.38
CA VAL A 332 -37.04 -14.84 12.64
C VAL A 332 -36.85 -13.30 12.47
N CYS A 333 -37.07 -12.47 13.52
CA CYS A 333 -37.11 -11.00 13.45
C CYS A 333 -35.83 -10.25 13.93
N ASN A 334 -35.67 -8.97 13.56
CA ASN A 334 -34.48 -8.14 13.83
C ASN A 334 -34.51 -7.37 15.19
N ASN A 335 -33.35 -7.21 15.85
CA ASN A 335 -33.12 -6.43 17.07
C ASN A 335 -31.83 -5.60 16.95
N CYS A 336 -31.87 -4.31 17.28
CA CYS A 336 -30.73 -3.38 17.18
C CYS A 336 -29.70 -3.52 18.33
N THR A 337 -29.24 -4.73 18.63
CA THR A 337 -28.24 -5.01 19.67
C THR A 337 -26.82 -4.94 19.11
N SER A 338 -26.30 -3.71 18.90
CA SER A 338 -24.86 -3.35 18.84
C SER A 338 -23.89 -4.16 17.93
N SER A 339 -24.37 -5.05 17.07
CA SER A 339 -23.54 -5.90 16.19
C SER A 339 -24.00 -5.93 14.73
N SER A 340 -25.00 -5.11 14.37
CA SER A 340 -25.51 -4.94 13.00
C SER A 340 -25.15 -3.57 12.39
N SER A 341 -24.21 -2.84 13.01
CA SER A 341 -23.65 -1.57 12.55
C SER A 341 -22.13 -1.66 12.62
N SER A 342 -21.50 -2.22 11.58
CA SER A 342 -20.06 -2.48 11.51
C SER A 342 -19.26 -1.22 11.13
N SER A 343 -19.42 -0.14 11.89
CA SER A 343 -18.68 1.12 11.75
C SER A 343 -18.51 1.79 13.11
N SER A 344 -17.26 1.97 13.56
CA SER A 344 -16.93 2.30 14.95
C SER A 344 -16.44 3.73 15.15
N TYR A 345 -17.19 4.73 14.66
CA TYR A 345 -16.93 6.16 14.92
C TYR A 345 -18.22 6.97 15.06
N SER A 346 -18.22 7.95 15.96
CA SER A 346 -19.30 8.93 16.14
C SER A 346 -19.09 10.15 15.24
N GLN A 347 -20.12 10.58 14.52
CA GLN A 347 -20.13 11.82 13.73
C GLN A 347 -21.11 12.80 14.33
N GLN A 348 -20.59 13.94 14.84
CA GLN A 348 -21.40 14.95 15.48
C GLN A 348 -22.03 15.93 14.48
N VAL A 349 -23.34 16.13 14.58
CA VAL A 349 -24.15 16.90 13.63
C VAL A 349 -24.87 18.07 14.32
N CYS A 350 -24.96 19.21 13.63
CA CYS A 350 -25.64 20.42 14.10
C CYS A 350 -27.09 20.45 13.59
N ASP A 351 -28.03 20.69 14.50
CA ASP A 351 -29.47 20.76 14.18
C ASP A 351 -29.98 22.19 13.94
N SER A 352 -31.26 22.26 13.55
CA SER A 352 -31.98 23.51 13.25
C SER A 352 -32.24 24.41 14.46
N ASN A 353 -31.83 24.00 15.67
CA ASN A 353 -31.92 24.78 16.90
C ASN A 353 -30.52 25.20 17.42
N GLY A 354 -29.43 24.84 16.74
CA GLY A 354 -28.06 25.11 17.16
C GLY A 354 -27.52 24.15 18.22
N VAL A 355 -28.04 22.91 18.27
CA VAL A 355 -27.61 21.86 19.21
C VAL A 355 -26.88 20.75 18.45
N THR A 356 -25.87 20.14 19.10
CA THR A 356 -25.02 19.09 18.50
C THR A 356 -25.37 17.71 19.03
N HIS A 357 -25.59 16.75 18.13
CA HIS A 357 -25.99 15.35 18.42
C HIS A 357 -24.89 14.35 18.07
N ASN A 358 -24.97 13.09 18.53
CA ASN A 358 -23.83 12.13 18.50
C ASN A 358 -23.79 11.14 17.31
N THR A 359 -24.93 10.63 16.82
CA THR A 359 -24.97 9.78 15.62
C THR A 359 -26.26 9.99 14.80
N ARG A 360 -26.26 9.52 13.54
CA ARG A 360 -27.42 9.58 12.66
C ARG A 360 -28.45 8.46 12.89
N CYS A 361 -27.99 7.25 13.22
CA CYS A 361 -28.85 6.07 13.36
C CYS A 361 -29.85 6.19 14.54
N GLU A 362 -29.44 6.87 15.62
CA GLU A 362 -30.30 7.12 16.77
C GLU A 362 -31.49 8.03 16.41
N LEU A 363 -31.27 9.07 15.60
CA LEU A 363 -32.31 9.96 15.09
C LEU A 363 -33.32 9.19 14.20
N ASP A 364 -32.83 8.36 13.29
CA ASP A 364 -33.70 7.59 12.39
C ASP A 364 -34.51 6.50 13.14
N ARG A 365 -33.96 5.93 14.23
CA ARG A 365 -34.69 5.04 15.15
C ARG A 365 -35.77 5.79 15.94
N GLU A 366 -35.53 7.02 16.38
CA GLU A 366 -36.53 7.82 17.09
C GLU A 366 -37.66 8.29 16.16
N ILE A 367 -37.39 8.51 14.88
CA ILE A 367 -38.42 8.72 13.85
C ILE A 367 -39.26 7.44 13.66
N CYS A 368 -38.63 6.26 13.62
CA CYS A 368 -39.32 4.96 13.51
C CYS A 368 -40.22 4.64 14.72
N LEU A 369 -39.89 5.18 15.91
CA LEU A 369 -40.66 5.04 17.14
C LEU A 369 -41.62 6.22 17.43
N GLY A 370 -41.57 7.29 16.62
CA GLY A 370 -42.51 8.42 16.68
C GLY A 370 -42.18 9.54 17.67
N ASN A 371 -40.90 9.75 18.02
CA ASN A 371 -40.49 10.59 19.16
C ASN A 371 -40.00 12.02 18.85
N THR A 372 -39.68 12.39 17.59
CA THR A 372 -39.09 13.71 17.28
C THR A 372 -39.34 14.20 15.84
N ASN A 373 -39.23 15.52 15.62
CA ASN A 373 -39.55 16.24 14.38
C ASN A 373 -38.40 17.14 13.84
N ALA A 374 -37.18 17.07 14.39
CA ALA A 374 -36.09 18.01 14.05
C ALA A 374 -35.41 17.71 12.70
N THR A 375 -34.80 18.73 12.07
CA THR A 375 -34.07 18.60 10.78
C THR A 375 -32.59 19.00 10.87
N TRP A 376 -31.74 18.29 10.15
CA TRP A 376 -30.28 18.51 10.01
C TRP A 376 -29.94 19.79 9.24
N VAL A 377 -28.81 20.41 9.57
CA VAL A 377 -28.32 21.65 8.92
C VAL A 377 -26.91 21.48 8.34
N HIS A 378 -25.92 21.15 9.17
CA HIS A 378 -24.54 20.83 8.77
C HIS A 378 -23.81 20.08 9.89
N ASP A 379 -22.53 19.77 9.68
CA ASP A 379 -21.69 19.06 10.65
C ASP A 379 -20.67 20.05 11.27
N GLY A 380 -20.41 19.98 12.59
CA GLY A 380 -19.41 20.80 13.32
C GLY A 380 -19.91 22.08 14.08
N PRO A 381 -19.08 22.67 15.00
CA PRO A 381 -19.39 23.85 15.84
C PRO A 381 -18.65 25.16 15.43
N CYS A 382 -18.70 26.26 16.22
CA CYS A 382 -18.36 27.64 15.76
C CYS A 382 -17.61 28.60 16.76
N ALA A 383 -16.32 28.99 16.54
CA ALA A 383 -15.59 30.25 16.96
C ALA A 383 -14.06 30.23 16.59
N PRO A 384 -13.23 31.33 16.66
CA PRO A 384 -11.73 31.43 16.40
C PRO A 384 -10.89 32.06 17.59
N PHE A 385 -9.53 32.11 17.80
CA PHE A 385 -8.21 32.01 17.08
C PHE A 385 -6.96 31.99 18.07
N VAL A 386 -5.81 31.27 17.86
CA VAL A 386 -4.58 31.31 18.76
C VAL A 386 -3.15 30.93 18.15
N LEU A 387 -2.02 30.90 18.92
CA LEU A 387 -0.60 30.67 18.44
C LEU A 387 0.47 30.22 19.52
N GLU A 388 1.42 29.32 19.19
CA GLU A 388 2.60 28.88 20.01
C GLU A 388 3.93 28.63 19.22
N ARG A 389 5.07 28.36 19.91
CA ARG A 389 6.36 27.88 19.32
C ARG A 389 7.29 27.20 20.34
N GLY A 390 8.33 26.47 19.87
CA GLY A 390 9.38 25.89 20.72
C GLY A 390 10.53 25.17 19.99
N ARG A 391 11.30 24.35 20.73
CA ARG A 391 12.39 23.47 20.25
C ARG A 391 12.28 22.11 20.94
N VAL A 392 12.57 21.03 20.22
CA VAL A 392 12.49 19.63 20.65
C VAL A 392 13.84 18.94 20.44
N ALA A 393 14.15 17.94 21.26
CA ALA A 393 15.35 17.09 21.13
C ALA A 393 14.97 15.62 20.89
N LEU A 394 15.66 14.99 19.94
CA LEU A 394 15.56 13.58 19.52
C LEU A 394 16.96 12.92 19.57
N ARG A 395 17.06 11.60 19.34
CA ARG A 395 18.34 10.86 19.28
C ARG A 395 18.37 9.84 18.13
N LEU A 396 18.91 10.23 16.99
CA LEU A 396 19.05 9.42 15.77
C LEU A 396 20.40 8.66 15.75
N ASN A 397 20.65 7.84 16.80
CA ASN A 397 21.96 7.21 17.02
C ASN A 397 22.09 5.79 16.41
N THR A 398 21.03 4.99 16.52
CA THR A 398 20.95 3.57 16.13
C THR A 398 19.62 3.25 15.44
N THR A 399 18.83 4.29 15.15
CA THR A 399 17.51 4.23 14.54
C THR A 399 17.36 5.42 13.61
N ASP A 400 17.06 5.17 12.35
CA ASP A 400 17.04 6.25 11.34
C ASP A 400 15.88 7.22 11.53
N VAL A 401 14.83 6.83 12.26
CA VAL A 401 13.67 7.67 12.63
C VAL A 401 13.44 7.69 14.14
N GLN A 402 13.17 8.89 14.67
CA GLN A 402 12.64 9.08 16.02
C GLN A 402 11.48 10.08 16.02
N CYS A 403 10.55 9.89 16.96
CA CYS A 403 9.38 10.74 17.14
C CYS A 403 9.15 11.08 18.61
N LYS A 404 8.54 12.24 18.88
CA LYS A 404 8.24 12.70 20.23
C LYS A 404 6.98 13.58 20.26
N THR A 405 6.08 13.30 21.18
CA THR A 405 4.91 14.15 21.43
C THR A 405 5.32 15.46 22.08
N VAL A 406 4.77 16.55 21.56
CA VAL A 406 4.98 17.93 21.97
C VAL A 406 3.64 18.46 22.46
N HIS A 407 3.52 18.66 23.77
CA HIS A 407 2.31 19.22 24.37
C HIS A 407 2.34 20.75 24.29
N PHE A 408 1.25 21.33 23.81
CA PHE A 408 1.03 22.77 23.87
C PHE A 408 0.70 23.19 25.30
N LYS A 409 0.91 24.47 25.64
CA LYS A 409 0.53 24.96 26.97
C LYS A 409 -1.00 24.95 27.13
N PRO A 410 -1.53 24.70 28.34
CA PRO A 410 -2.98 24.75 28.59
C PRO A 410 -3.59 26.08 28.12
N THR A 411 -4.72 26.00 27.40
CA THR A 411 -5.45 27.13 26.78
C THR A 411 -4.74 27.89 25.65
N SER A 412 -3.54 27.48 25.21
CA SER A 412 -2.85 28.14 24.08
C SER A 412 -3.41 27.80 22.70
N PHE A 413 -4.30 26.82 22.58
CA PHE A 413 -5.12 26.52 21.40
C PHE A 413 -6.48 26.00 21.87
N GLN A 414 -7.52 26.22 21.07
CA GLN A 414 -8.88 25.82 21.41
C GLN A 414 -9.38 24.77 20.40
N SER A 415 -10.20 23.81 20.87
CA SER A 415 -10.65 22.67 20.06
C SER A 415 -11.58 23.02 18.89
N ASN A 416 -12.16 24.22 18.92
CA ASN A 416 -13.17 24.73 17.99
C ASN A 416 -12.63 25.78 17.01
N GLU A 417 -11.39 26.25 17.18
CA GLU A 417 -10.89 27.49 16.57
C GLU A 417 -10.10 27.29 15.28
N GLY A 418 -10.60 26.45 14.39
CA GLY A 418 -9.94 26.15 13.11
C GLY A 418 -8.66 25.31 13.27
N LYS A 419 -7.95 25.09 12.16
CA LYS A 419 -6.78 24.20 12.12
C LYS A 419 -5.49 24.86 12.61
N ILE A 420 -4.67 24.05 13.29
CA ILE A 420 -3.31 24.39 13.69
C ILE A 420 -2.36 23.96 12.57
N ASN A 421 -1.75 24.93 11.90
CA ASN A 421 -0.67 24.69 10.95
C ASN A 421 0.64 24.67 11.73
N VAL A 422 1.42 23.59 11.65
CA VAL A 422 2.74 23.49 12.30
C VAL A 422 3.84 23.57 11.25
N GLN A 423 4.80 24.46 11.48
CA GLN A 423 6.03 24.58 10.71
C GLN A 423 7.19 24.05 11.56
N THR A 424 8.07 23.22 10.98
CA THR A 424 9.20 22.58 11.66
C THR A 424 10.52 22.72 10.91
N SER A 425 11.65 22.67 11.60
CA SER A 425 12.98 22.74 10.98
C SER A 425 14.08 22.11 11.82
N ILE A 426 14.95 21.32 11.19
CA ILE A 426 16.03 20.60 11.89
C ILE A 426 17.21 21.51 12.17
N ASN A 427 17.77 21.38 13.37
CA ASN A 427 18.96 22.10 13.80
C ASN A 427 19.83 21.28 14.75
N TYR A 428 21.11 21.64 14.83
CA TYR A 428 22.10 21.06 15.72
C TYR A 428 22.74 22.14 16.59
N PHE A 429 21.91 22.99 17.23
CA PHE A 429 22.37 24.22 17.90
C PHE A 429 23.44 24.03 19.00
N ASN A 430 23.58 22.81 19.52
CA ASN A 430 24.53 22.45 20.57
C ASN A 430 25.77 21.68 20.03
N SER A 431 25.91 21.58 18.70
CA SER A 431 27.09 21.02 18.00
C SER A 431 28.33 21.88 18.27
N THR A 432 29.50 21.24 18.33
CA THR A 432 30.80 21.92 18.36
C THR A 432 31.23 22.47 17.00
N ALA A 433 30.47 22.21 15.93
CA ALA A 433 30.72 22.64 14.55
C ALA A 433 32.08 22.20 13.96
N SER A 434 32.72 21.18 14.56
CA SER A 434 33.97 20.57 14.10
C SER A 434 33.78 19.49 13.03
N PHE A 435 32.53 19.27 12.61
CA PHE A 435 32.07 18.38 11.56
C PHE A 435 30.72 18.95 11.03
N VAL A 436 30.10 18.28 10.05
CA VAL A 436 28.74 18.60 9.57
C VAL A 436 27.87 17.34 9.71
N HIS A 437 26.61 17.47 10.13
CA HIS A 437 25.71 16.33 10.24
C HIS A 437 25.29 15.80 8.85
N ASP A 438 24.84 14.54 8.80
CA ASP A 438 24.07 14.08 7.64
C ASP A 438 22.77 14.88 7.53
N ALA A 439 22.31 15.09 6.30
CA ALA A 439 20.99 15.68 6.03
C ALA A 439 19.89 14.87 6.74
N ALA A 440 18.80 15.54 7.11
CA ALA A 440 17.67 14.93 7.79
C ALA A 440 16.38 15.68 7.42
N VAL A 441 15.24 15.00 7.53
CA VAL A 441 13.91 15.53 7.18
C VAL A 441 12.97 15.43 8.39
N THR A 442 12.01 16.36 8.49
CA THR A 442 11.11 16.52 9.65
C THR A 442 9.66 16.62 9.21
N TRP A 443 8.77 15.98 9.96
CA TRP A 443 7.33 16.02 9.75
C TRP A 443 6.56 16.06 11.08
N VAL A 444 5.26 16.36 10.97
CA VAL A 444 4.32 16.30 12.08
C VAL A 444 3.23 15.27 11.84
N GLU A 445 2.69 14.77 12.94
CA GLU A 445 1.67 13.74 13.04
C GLU A 445 0.70 14.12 14.17
N SER A 446 -0.54 13.62 14.14
CA SER A 446 -1.52 13.82 15.23
C SER A 446 -1.67 15.28 15.70
N VAL A 447 -1.75 16.26 14.79
CA VAL A 447 -1.84 17.67 15.17
C VAL A 447 -3.21 17.96 15.82
N THR A 448 -3.21 18.31 17.11
CA THR A 448 -4.41 18.62 17.91
C THR A 448 -4.20 19.88 18.76
N TYR A 449 -5.28 20.49 19.24
CA TYR A 449 -5.23 21.63 20.16
C TYR A 449 -4.53 21.37 21.51
N LEU A 450 -4.24 20.11 21.86
CA LEU A 450 -3.52 19.74 23.08
C LEU A 450 -2.03 19.43 22.82
N ASN A 451 -1.72 18.85 21.66
CA ASN A 451 -0.40 18.33 21.32
C ASN A 451 -0.29 17.98 19.85
N PHE A 452 0.95 17.83 19.38
CA PHE A 452 1.26 17.15 18.13
C PHE A 452 2.43 16.19 18.33
N LYS A 453 2.57 15.19 17.47
CA LYS A 453 3.72 14.30 17.43
C LYS A 453 4.70 14.85 16.37
N LEU A 454 5.91 15.15 16.79
CA LEU A 454 7.00 15.61 15.92
C LEU A 454 7.90 14.42 15.59
N CYS A 455 8.30 14.25 14.33
CA CYS A 455 9.15 13.16 13.87
C CYS A 455 10.30 13.68 13.00
N ALA A 456 11.43 12.98 12.99
CA ALA A 456 12.54 13.24 12.07
C ALA A 456 13.24 11.96 11.61
N LEU A 457 13.70 11.95 10.35
CA LEU A 457 14.47 10.88 9.71
C LEU A 457 15.87 11.37 9.29
N LYS A 458 16.91 10.55 9.52
CA LYS A 458 18.28 10.76 9.02
C LYS A 458 18.42 10.25 7.59
N ALA A 459 18.88 11.08 6.66
CA ALA A 459 18.99 10.75 5.23
C ALA A 459 20.28 10.01 4.82
N GLY A 460 21.18 9.72 5.76
CA GLY A 460 22.45 9.03 5.51
C GLY A 460 22.37 7.53 5.81
N ARG A 461 23.18 6.72 5.11
CA ARG A 461 23.27 5.26 5.37
C ARG A 461 23.70 4.99 6.83
N ALA A 462 23.00 4.06 7.49
CA ALA A 462 23.26 3.66 8.88
C ALA A 462 24.65 2.99 9.12
N GLU A 463 25.42 2.73 8.06
CA GLU A 463 26.77 2.17 8.08
C GLU A 463 27.83 3.04 8.79
N ARG A 464 27.49 4.31 9.14
CA ARG A 464 28.41 5.30 9.71
C ARG A 464 27.99 5.73 11.11
N LEU A 465 28.95 5.81 12.02
CA LEU A 465 28.77 6.38 13.37
C LEU A 465 28.21 7.81 13.27
N THR A 466 27.00 8.03 13.76
CA THR A 466 26.42 9.38 13.83
C THR A 466 27.13 10.21 14.91
N PRO A 467 27.60 11.43 14.62
CA PRO A 467 28.18 12.34 15.61
C PRO A 467 27.24 12.70 16.77
N ASP A 468 27.81 13.26 17.85
CA ASP A 468 27.10 13.74 19.05
C ASP A 468 26.04 12.78 19.62
N ASP A 469 26.30 11.46 19.58
CA ASP A 469 25.36 10.38 19.91
C ASP A 469 23.98 10.56 19.22
N GLY A 470 23.96 11.08 17.99
CA GLY A 470 22.76 11.34 17.19
C GLY A 470 21.85 12.44 17.74
N LEU A 471 22.35 13.40 18.52
CA LEU A 471 21.55 14.43 19.18
C LEU A 471 21.00 15.50 18.21
N THR A 472 19.93 15.16 17.51
CA THR A 472 19.19 16.05 16.60
C THR A 472 18.18 16.92 17.36
N PHE A 473 18.09 18.20 17.01
CA PHE A 473 17.02 19.09 17.48
C PHE A 473 16.09 19.50 16.34
N VAL A 474 14.84 19.82 16.69
CA VAL A 474 13.84 20.32 15.74
C VAL A 474 13.12 21.51 16.35
N ASP A 475 13.15 22.62 15.62
CA ASP A 475 12.42 23.84 15.94
C ASP A 475 11.00 23.76 15.40
N TYR A 476 10.03 24.36 16.11
CA TYR A 476 8.66 24.41 15.66
C TYR A 476 7.96 25.74 15.95
N VAL A 477 7.02 26.08 15.08
CA VAL A 477 6.04 27.16 15.26
C VAL A 477 4.67 26.59 14.91
N ALA A 478 3.69 26.77 15.80
CA ALA A 478 2.33 26.29 15.61
C ALA A 478 1.37 27.50 15.60
N ILE A 479 0.55 27.61 14.56
CA ILE A 479 -0.37 28.74 14.38
C ILE A 479 -1.77 28.21 14.11
N GLN A 480 -2.76 28.64 14.90
CA GLN A 480 -4.16 28.30 14.69
C GLN A 480 -4.77 29.40 13.80
N GLU A 481 -5.07 29.04 12.56
CA GLU A 481 -5.44 29.96 11.46
C GLU A 481 -4.36 31.00 11.03
N SER A 482 -4.81 31.98 10.22
CA SER A 482 -4.07 33.08 9.55
C SER A 482 -3.63 34.29 10.39
N PRO A 483 -2.33 34.57 10.67
CA PRO A 483 -1.92 35.90 11.12
C PRO A 483 -2.22 36.99 10.06
N ALA A 484 -2.73 38.16 10.48
CA ALA A 484 -3.07 39.25 9.55
C ALA A 484 -1.85 39.75 8.75
N GLY A 485 -1.91 39.63 7.41
CA GLY A 485 -0.80 39.88 6.47
C GLY A 485 -0.12 38.61 5.95
N ALA A 486 -0.48 37.46 6.50
CA ALA A 486 -0.12 36.13 6.01
C ALA A 486 -1.36 35.35 5.57
N VAL A 487 -1.16 34.35 4.71
CA VAL A 487 -2.11 33.26 4.48
C VAL A 487 -1.40 31.94 4.76
N ALA A 488 -2.09 31.03 5.44
CA ALA A 488 -1.62 29.69 5.75
C ALA A 488 -2.73 28.68 5.49
N GLY A 489 -2.34 27.45 5.17
CA GLY A 489 -3.28 26.37 4.91
C GLY A 489 -2.56 25.04 4.77
N HIS A 490 -3.34 24.04 4.37
CA HIS A 490 -2.81 22.71 4.07
C HIS A 490 -2.96 22.47 2.57
N LEU A 491 -1.84 22.28 1.88
CA LEU A 491 -1.82 21.83 0.49
C LEU A 491 -1.80 20.31 0.50
N ARG A 492 -2.90 19.68 0.10
CA ARG A 492 -2.87 18.24 -0.17
C ARG A 492 -2.02 18.03 -1.42
N MET A 493 -0.90 17.35 -1.27
CA MET A 493 -0.06 16.92 -2.39
C MET A 493 -0.85 15.93 -3.27
N PRO A 494 -0.39 15.60 -4.51
CA PRO A 494 -1.16 14.75 -5.39
C PRO A 494 -1.37 13.43 -4.65
N MET A 495 -2.63 12.97 -4.54
CA MET A 495 -3.11 12.12 -3.43
C MET A 495 -2.40 10.78 -3.24
N LYS A 496 -1.51 10.43 -4.17
CA LYS A 496 -0.80 9.19 -4.36
C LYS A 496 0.45 9.44 -5.19
N TRP A 497 1.58 8.93 -4.74
CA TRP A 497 2.81 8.88 -5.54
C TRP A 497 3.79 7.83 -4.93
N TRP A 498 4.73 7.32 -5.73
CA TRP A 498 5.30 5.97 -5.54
C TRP A 498 6.79 5.78 -5.94
N ASP A 499 7.37 6.75 -6.65
CA ASP A 499 8.82 6.92 -6.90
C ASP A 499 9.03 8.30 -7.57
N GLY A 500 10.19 8.93 -7.39
CA GLY A 500 10.62 10.11 -8.15
C GLY A 500 10.56 11.42 -7.36
N THR A 501 9.94 12.44 -7.94
CA THR A 501 9.56 13.68 -7.23
C THR A 501 8.13 14.01 -7.64
N THR A 502 7.31 14.48 -6.69
CA THR A 502 5.96 14.97 -6.97
C THR A 502 5.83 16.44 -6.59
N CYS A 503 5.07 17.22 -7.37
CA CYS A 503 4.84 18.65 -7.11
C CYS A 503 3.36 19.04 -7.30
N THR A 504 2.89 20.00 -6.50
CA THR A 504 1.55 20.61 -6.66
C THR A 504 1.67 22.13 -6.75
N ASN A 505 1.07 22.72 -7.79
CA ASN A 505 0.93 24.17 -7.89
C ASN A 505 -0.13 24.68 -6.90
N LEU A 506 0.23 25.70 -6.12
CA LEU A 506 -0.70 26.50 -5.32
C LEU A 506 -0.78 27.93 -5.89
N PRO A 507 -1.87 28.29 -6.58
CA PRO A 507 -2.11 29.65 -7.01
C PRO A 507 -2.59 30.52 -5.84
N PHE A 508 -2.08 31.75 -5.75
CA PHE A 508 -2.61 32.78 -4.87
C PHE A 508 -3.79 33.50 -5.53
N GLN A 509 -4.68 34.09 -4.72
CA GLN A 509 -5.73 34.97 -5.24
C GLN A 509 -5.11 36.23 -5.86
N GLN A 510 -5.69 36.69 -6.98
CA GLN A 510 -5.14 37.82 -7.73
C GLN A 510 -5.08 39.09 -6.86
N GLY A 511 -3.89 39.67 -6.72
CA GLY A 511 -3.65 40.86 -5.89
C GLY A 511 -3.41 40.60 -4.41
N LEU A 512 -3.42 39.35 -3.94
CA LEU A 512 -3.10 38.99 -2.54
C LEU A 512 -1.68 39.40 -2.14
N PHE A 513 -0.72 39.28 -3.06
CA PHE A 513 0.65 39.75 -2.90
C PHE A 513 1.07 40.66 -4.05
N THR A 514 1.83 41.70 -3.74
CA THR A 514 2.37 42.66 -4.73
C THR A 514 3.84 42.41 -5.06
N GLN A 515 4.53 41.61 -4.24
CA GLN A 515 5.90 41.13 -4.44
C GLN A 515 5.91 39.61 -4.20
N THR A 516 7.02 38.92 -4.48
CA THR A 516 7.18 37.51 -4.12
C THR A 516 7.12 37.34 -2.60
N PRO A 517 6.20 36.53 -2.05
CA PRO A 517 6.12 36.30 -0.61
C PRO A 517 7.22 35.34 -0.12
N TYR A 518 7.51 35.42 1.18
CA TYR A 518 8.24 34.38 1.90
C TYR A 518 7.30 33.19 2.11
N VAL A 519 7.76 31.96 1.85
CA VAL A 519 6.94 30.74 1.96
C VAL A 519 7.66 29.68 2.77
N PHE A 520 6.99 29.15 3.79
CA PHE A 520 7.46 28.03 4.62
C PHE A 520 6.54 26.83 4.48
N LEU A 521 7.13 25.64 4.41
CA LEU A 521 6.45 24.35 4.25
C LEU A 521 6.84 23.38 5.36
N THR A 522 5.94 22.46 5.71
CA THR A 522 6.22 21.30 6.57
C THR A 522 5.29 20.15 6.21
N ALA A 523 5.81 18.93 6.18
CA ALA A 523 4.99 17.74 5.95
C ALA A 523 4.16 17.40 7.21
N GLU A 524 2.86 17.17 7.02
CA GLU A 524 1.95 16.58 8.00
C GLU A 524 1.46 15.24 7.45
N HIS A 525 1.87 14.16 8.12
CA HIS A 525 1.49 12.80 7.75
C HIS A 525 0.14 12.50 8.39
N SER A 526 -0.90 12.32 7.58
CA SER A 526 -2.23 11.93 8.09
C SER A 526 -2.26 10.48 8.58
N VAL A 527 -1.24 9.68 8.26
CA VAL A 527 -1.06 8.30 8.72
C VAL A 527 0.07 8.25 9.73
N LEU A 528 -0.20 7.71 10.92
CA LEU A 528 0.73 7.80 12.04
C LEU A 528 1.83 6.74 11.97
N GLY A 529 3.08 7.12 12.25
CA GLY A 529 4.21 6.21 12.39
C GLY A 529 4.78 5.68 11.08
N GLN A 530 4.32 6.16 9.92
CA GLN A 530 4.92 5.81 8.63
C GLN A 530 6.31 6.44 8.51
N LYS A 531 7.34 5.60 8.63
CA LYS A 531 8.74 5.98 8.43
C LYS A 531 9.09 6.10 6.94
N HIS A 532 8.38 5.35 6.12
CA HIS A 532 8.51 5.23 4.67
C HIS A 532 8.03 6.51 3.94
N ASP A 533 6.96 7.14 4.46
CA ASP A 533 6.43 8.44 4.00
C ASP A 533 7.42 9.62 4.16
N ALA A 534 8.63 9.41 4.68
CA ALA A 534 9.63 10.45 4.86
C ALA A 534 10.17 10.97 3.52
N ALA A 535 10.15 12.30 3.35
CA ALA A 535 10.53 12.97 2.12
C ALA A 535 11.23 14.31 2.36
N THR A 536 12.08 14.73 1.42
CA THR A 536 12.55 16.12 1.32
C THR A 536 11.42 17.01 0.82
N LEU A 537 11.42 18.29 1.21
CA LEU A 537 10.32 19.23 0.95
C LEU A 537 10.88 20.62 0.61
N TRP A 538 10.50 21.17 -0.54
CA TRP A 538 10.92 22.50 -0.99
C TRP A 538 9.81 23.26 -1.73
N VAL A 539 9.97 24.58 -1.79
CA VAL A 539 9.18 25.46 -2.67
C VAL A 539 9.87 25.62 -4.02
N GLU A 540 9.08 25.68 -5.08
CA GLU A 540 9.54 25.73 -6.45
C GLU A 540 8.81 26.86 -7.18
N ASN A 541 9.53 27.63 -8.01
CA ASN A 541 8.98 28.71 -8.84
C ASN A 541 8.19 29.82 -8.11
N VAL A 542 8.52 30.10 -6.84
CA VAL A 542 7.80 31.07 -5.98
C VAL A 542 7.75 32.47 -6.61
N ASN A 543 6.53 33.04 -6.71
CA ASN A 543 6.27 34.38 -7.22
C ASN A 543 4.98 34.95 -6.60
N SER A 544 4.58 36.18 -6.97
CA SER A 544 3.39 36.84 -6.41
C SER A 544 2.05 36.17 -6.77
N GLN A 545 2.01 35.29 -7.78
CA GLN A 545 0.81 34.57 -8.22
C GLN A 545 0.73 33.13 -7.68
N GLY A 546 1.79 32.61 -7.04
CA GLY A 546 1.79 31.26 -6.46
C GLY A 546 3.18 30.67 -6.28
N PHE A 547 3.21 29.39 -5.91
CA PHE A 547 4.40 28.53 -5.92
C PHE A 547 3.99 27.09 -6.28
N ASP A 548 4.95 26.24 -6.59
CA ASP A 548 4.74 24.79 -6.55
C ASP A 548 5.39 24.25 -5.27
N ALA A 549 4.70 23.40 -4.50
CA ALA A 549 5.33 22.63 -3.42
C ALA A 549 5.80 21.29 -4.00
N CYS A 550 7.00 20.85 -3.64
CA CYS A 550 7.59 19.61 -4.16
C CYS A 550 8.08 18.69 -3.02
N LEU A 551 7.88 17.38 -3.20
CA LEU A 551 8.33 16.31 -2.30
C LEU A 551 9.16 15.27 -3.08
N ARG A 552 10.27 14.79 -2.50
CA ARG A 552 10.99 13.58 -2.95
C ARG A 552 11.27 12.60 -1.81
N GLU A 553 10.98 11.35 -2.09
CA GLU A 553 11.04 10.17 -1.23
C GLU A 553 12.50 9.73 -0.96
N MET A 554 12.70 9.02 0.15
CA MET A 554 14.03 8.60 0.61
C MET A 554 14.43 7.17 0.21
N GLN A 555 13.50 6.32 -0.27
CA GLN A 555 13.75 4.93 -0.75
C GLN A 555 12.76 4.57 -1.88
N ASN A 556 13.22 3.97 -2.98
CA ASN A 556 12.34 3.60 -4.11
C ASN A 556 11.51 2.33 -3.81
N PHE A 557 10.29 2.27 -4.34
CA PHE A 557 9.33 1.16 -4.17
C PHE A 557 8.88 0.88 -2.71
N ASP A 558 9.11 1.82 -1.78
CA ASP A 558 8.79 1.66 -0.35
C ASP A 558 7.28 1.80 -0.03
N GLY A 559 6.44 1.96 -1.07
CA GLY A 559 4.99 1.86 -1.00
C GLY A 559 4.27 3.01 -1.70
N LEU A 560 3.28 3.58 -1.00
CA LEU A 560 2.41 4.62 -1.53
C LEU A 560 2.39 5.81 -0.55
N HIS A 561 2.96 6.93 -0.96
CA HIS A 561 2.86 8.19 -0.26
C HIS A 561 1.43 8.71 -0.39
N GLU A 562 0.62 8.48 0.64
CA GLU A 562 -0.79 8.86 0.68
C GLU A 562 -1.09 9.82 1.83
N ASN A 563 -1.96 10.80 1.58
CA ASN A 563 -2.44 11.74 2.61
C ASN A 563 -1.33 12.53 3.34
N ILE A 564 -0.16 12.67 2.74
CA ILE A 564 0.82 13.70 3.11
C ILE A 564 0.23 15.06 2.74
N THR A 565 0.04 15.90 3.75
CA THR A 565 -0.42 17.28 3.59
C THR A 565 0.75 18.21 3.86
N VAL A 566 1.03 19.14 2.94
CA VAL A 566 2.02 20.18 3.17
C VAL A 566 1.35 21.34 3.90
N ASN A 567 1.63 21.48 5.20
CA ASN A 567 1.34 22.69 5.95
C ASN A 567 2.16 23.83 5.36
N TRP A 568 1.51 24.88 4.85
CA TRP A 568 2.20 26.03 4.26
C TRP A 568 1.77 27.34 4.91
N ILE A 569 2.67 28.31 4.93
CA ILE A 569 2.39 29.73 5.21
C ILE A 569 3.14 30.61 4.22
N ALA A 570 2.45 31.58 3.64
CA ALA A 570 2.99 32.61 2.75
C ALA A 570 2.67 34.02 3.27
N TYR A 571 3.64 34.93 3.23
CA TYR A 571 3.44 36.33 3.63
C TYR A 571 4.39 37.29 2.90
N GLN A 572 3.98 38.56 2.73
CA GLN A 572 4.84 39.61 2.16
C GLN A 572 5.54 40.43 3.26
N SER A 573 4.85 40.75 4.36
CA SER A 573 5.46 41.30 5.58
C SER A 573 4.75 40.76 6.83
N LEU A 574 5.48 40.68 7.96
CA LEU A 574 4.95 40.28 9.27
C LEU A 574 4.82 41.48 10.22
N GLU A 575 4.61 42.69 9.68
CA GLU A 575 4.70 43.94 10.45
C GLU A 575 3.64 44.06 11.55
N ASN A 576 2.43 43.53 11.34
CA ASN A 576 1.40 43.43 12.37
C ASN A 576 1.59 42.24 13.34
N ALA A 577 2.50 41.30 13.03
CA ALA A 577 2.83 40.16 13.90
C ALA A 577 3.88 40.51 14.97
N ALA A 578 3.84 41.74 15.51
CA ALA A 578 4.78 42.27 16.50
C ALA A 578 4.94 41.38 17.76
N LYS A 579 3.95 40.51 18.06
CA LYS A 579 4.02 39.48 19.11
C LYS A 579 5.12 38.42 18.87
N LEU A 580 5.47 38.12 17.62
CA LEU A 580 6.43 37.06 17.29
C LEU A 580 7.89 37.46 17.57
N LYS A 581 8.25 38.74 17.46
CA LYS A 581 9.65 39.20 17.35
C LYS A 581 10.43 38.47 16.25
N ALA A 582 9.77 38.16 15.14
CA ALA A 582 10.35 37.50 13.98
C ALA A 582 11.33 38.40 13.21
N THR A 583 12.25 37.81 12.45
CA THR A 583 12.98 38.47 11.36
C THR A 583 13.33 37.44 10.29
N GLN A 584 13.03 37.77 9.05
CA GLN A 584 13.18 36.89 7.89
C GLN A 584 14.38 37.28 7.01
N GLN A 585 15.05 36.28 6.43
CA GLN A 585 16.14 36.44 5.46
C GLN A 585 15.94 35.47 4.29
N ILE A 586 16.60 35.74 3.16
CA ILE A 586 16.79 34.76 2.08
C ILE A 586 18.30 34.65 1.85
N LEU A 587 18.80 33.44 1.77
CA LEU A 587 20.21 33.10 1.61
C LEU A 587 20.42 32.37 0.28
N ASP A 588 21.46 32.77 -0.45
CA ASP A 588 21.72 32.28 -1.80
C ASP A 588 22.86 31.26 -1.78
N PHE A 589 22.52 30.02 -2.16
CA PHE A 589 23.44 28.90 -2.34
C PHE A 589 23.61 28.69 -3.85
N PRO A 590 24.64 29.28 -4.49
CA PRO A 590 24.77 29.24 -5.94
C PRO A 590 25.17 27.84 -6.46
N ASN A 591 25.83 27.04 -5.62
CA ASN A 591 26.27 25.66 -5.90
C ASN A 591 27.15 25.50 -7.17
N ASP A 592 27.87 26.57 -7.56
CA ASP A 592 28.76 26.62 -8.73
C ASP A 592 29.97 25.67 -8.65
N GLU A 593 30.36 25.26 -7.44
CA GLU A 593 31.52 24.41 -7.13
C GLU A 593 31.08 23.07 -6.51
N PRO A 594 31.90 22.01 -6.51
CA PRO A 594 31.59 20.77 -5.81
C PRO A 594 31.49 20.98 -4.27
N PRO A 595 30.51 20.37 -3.58
CA PRO A 595 30.43 20.42 -2.13
C PRO A 595 31.57 19.60 -1.52
N LYS A 596 32.05 20.01 -0.34
CA LYS A 596 33.27 19.42 0.25
C LYS A 596 33.01 18.12 1.01
N GLU A 597 33.98 17.21 0.96
CA GLU A 597 33.99 15.99 1.78
C GLU A 597 34.01 16.31 3.30
N GLU A 598 34.75 17.34 3.72
CA GLU A 598 34.77 17.82 5.12
C GLU A 598 33.40 18.34 5.62
N TYR A 599 32.48 18.65 4.70
CA TYR A 599 31.08 19.00 4.98
C TYR A 599 30.11 17.86 4.60
N HIS A 600 30.60 16.62 4.55
CA HIS A 600 29.84 15.42 4.12
C HIS A 600 29.11 15.59 2.79
N ASN A 601 29.72 16.31 1.84
CA ASN A 601 29.17 16.68 0.54
C ASN A 601 27.84 17.46 0.67
N ALA A 602 27.82 18.43 1.59
CA ALA A 602 26.81 19.48 1.70
C ALA A 602 27.42 20.86 1.43
N PHE A 603 26.56 21.81 1.04
CA PHE A 603 26.90 23.23 0.92
C PHE A 603 26.55 23.94 2.22
N CYS A 604 27.51 24.59 2.88
CA CYS A 604 27.28 25.25 4.17
C CYS A 604 27.82 26.69 4.18
N GLN A 605 27.06 27.61 4.79
CA GLN A 605 27.38 29.03 4.93
C GLN A 605 27.19 29.49 6.39
N ASP A 606 28.06 30.38 6.88
CA ASP A 606 28.01 30.96 8.23
C ASP A 606 27.40 32.36 8.20
N GLU A 607 26.20 32.50 8.76
CA GLU A 607 25.38 33.71 8.62
C GLU A 607 25.16 34.48 9.90
N LYS A 608 25.17 35.81 9.80
CA LYS A 608 24.99 36.69 10.95
C LYS A 608 23.50 36.87 11.24
N LEU A 609 23.13 36.63 12.49
CA LEU A 609 21.77 36.87 12.94
C LEU A 609 21.45 38.38 12.83
N PRO A 610 20.25 38.77 12.35
CA PRO A 610 19.92 40.16 12.04
C PRO A 610 19.86 41.09 13.27
N ARG A 611 19.96 40.53 14.47
CA ARG A 611 20.31 41.22 15.72
C ARG A 611 21.00 40.23 16.67
N ILE A 612 21.64 40.74 17.72
CA ILE A 612 22.08 39.91 18.85
C ILE A 612 20.84 39.50 19.64
N TYR A 613 20.71 38.21 19.94
CA TYR A 613 19.62 37.66 20.74
C TYR A 613 20.06 37.38 22.18
N SER A 614 19.13 37.53 23.13
CA SER A 614 19.36 37.23 24.56
C SER A 614 19.44 35.74 24.88
N THR A 615 18.83 34.91 24.04
CA THR A 615 18.83 33.44 24.07
C THR A 615 19.01 32.92 22.65
N ILE A 616 19.53 31.71 22.47
CA ILE A 616 19.62 31.08 21.14
C ILE A 616 18.21 31.07 20.50
N PRO A 617 18.02 31.68 19.31
CA PRO A 617 16.69 31.83 18.73
C PRO A 617 16.17 30.51 18.16
N THR A 618 14.85 30.46 17.95
CA THR A 618 14.22 29.47 17.06
C THR A 618 14.49 29.89 15.62
N ILE A 619 14.85 28.98 14.73
CA ILE A 619 14.97 29.24 13.30
C ILE A 619 14.13 28.21 12.54
N ILE A 620 13.13 28.70 11.80
CA ILE A 620 12.42 27.92 10.78
C ILE A 620 13.03 28.24 9.42
N ILE A 621 13.19 27.25 8.55
CA ILE A 621 13.81 27.37 7.23
C ILE A 621 12.93 26.73 6.15
N SER A 622 13.11 27.15 4.90
CA SER A 622 12.39 26.64 3.74
C SER A 622 13.29 26.70 2.50
N SER A 623 13.63 25.53 1.94
CA SER A 623 14.42 25.41 0.71
C SER A 623 13.59 25.86 -0.49
N GLY A 624 14.20 26.63 -1.40
CA GLY A 624 13.54 27.17 -2.59
C GLY A 624 14.36 27.02 -3.86
N HIS A 625 13.74 26.59 -4.96
CA HIS A 625 14.36 26.41 -6.27
C HIS A 625 13.49 27.01 -7.40
N MET A 626 14.05 27.15 -8.61
CA MET A 626 13.40 27.83 -9.75
C MET A 626 13.85 27.26 -11.09
N SER A 627 13.14 26.23 -11.54
CA SER A 627 13.28 25.58 -12.85
C SER A 627 12.65 26.37 -14.00
N ARG A 628 11.47 26.98 -13.82
CA ARG A 628 10.72 27.64 -14.91
C ARG A 628 11.51 28.82 -15.48
N GLY A 629 11.74 28.79 -16.79
CA GLY A 629 12.48 29.81 -17.54
C GLY A 629 13.99 29.55 -17.69
N PHE A 630 14.52 28.46 -17.11
CA PHE A 630 15.95 28.13 -17.17
C PHE A 630 16.17 26.76 -17.84
N THR A 631 17.00 26.71 -18.87
CA THR A 631 17.29 25.48 -19.64
C THR A 631 18.45 24.65 -19.08
N ASN A 632 19.20 25.20 -18.11
CA ASN A 632 20.34 24.55 -17.47
C ASN A 632 20.05 23.96 -16.09
N ARG A 633 18.88 24.26 -15.51
CA ARG A 633 18.43 23.77 -14.20
C ARG A 633 17.60 22.50 -14.35
N LEU A 634 17.63 21.63 -13.34
CA LEU A 634 16.77 20.46 -13.29
C LEU A 634 15.31 20.90 -13.17
N ILE A 635 14.42 20.22 -13.89
CA ILE A 635 13.00 20.20 -13.53
C ILE A 635 12.82 19.35 -12.25
N PRO A 636 11.78 19.61 -11.43
CA PRO A 636 11.70 19.03 -10.08
C PRO A 636 11.73 17.49 -10.03
N GLU A 637 11.21 16.83 -11.07
CA GLU A 637 11.25 15.37 -11.30
C GLU A 637 12.64 14.73 -11.04
N PHE A 638 13.72 15.50 -11.26
CA PHE A 638 15.10 15.06 -11.12
C PHE A 638 15.85 15.67 -9.92
N ASN A 639 15.25 16.55 -9.12
CA ASN A 639 15.89 17.17 -7.95
C ASN A 639 15.23 16.72 -6.62
N SER A 640 15.90 16.99 -5.51
CA SER A 640 15.52 16.75 -4.11
C SER A 640 16.35 17.66 -3.24
N ILE A 641 15.76 18.45 -2.35
CA ILE A 641 16.51 19.49 -1.61
C ILE A 641 16.21 19.42 -0.12
N ALA A 642 17.25 19.10 0.67
CA ALA A 642 17.22 19.14 2.13
C ALA A 642 18.04 20.32 2.66
N SER A 643 17.58 20.97 3.73
CA SER A 643 18.34 22.00 4.45
C SER A 643 18.16 21.88 5.96
N TRP A 644 19.17 22.32 6.72
CA TRP A 644 19.19 22.28 8.19
C TRP A 644 20.16 23.33 8.77
N ALA A 645 19.92 23.76 10.00
CA ALA A 645 20.83 24.66 10.70
C ALA A 645 21.88 23.88 11.52
N GLU A 646 23.07 23.71 10.96
CA GLU A 646 24.20 22.95 11.54
C GLU A 646 24.71 23.54 12.87
N SER A 647 24.59 24.85 13.08
CA SER A 647 24.81 25.48 14.38
C SER A 647 23.96 26.74 14.54
N ILE A 648 23.60 27.09 15.77
CA ILE A 648 22.87 28.34 16.08
C ILE A 648 23.37 28.84 17.44
N ASN A 649 23.81 30.09 17.53
CA ASN A 649 24.06 30.76 18.81
C ASN A 649 23.27 32.09 18.91
N THR A 650 23.71 33.02 19.75
CA THR A 650 23.06 34.34 19.95
C THR A 650 23.44 35.41 18.91
N THR A 651 24.42 35.15 18.05
CA THR A 651 24.96 36.11 17.06
C THR A 651 25.09 35.59 15.63
N TYR A 652 25.19 34.27 15.43
CA TYR A 652 25.30 33.64 14.11
C TYR A 652 24.56 32.30 14.05
N TYR A 653 24.35 31.79 12.84
CA TYR A 653 23.93 30.42 12.56
C TYR A 653 24.68 29.87 11.35
N ARG A 654 25.05 28.58 11.37
CA ARG A 654 25.49 27.87 10.17
C ARG A 654 24.28 27.22 9.52
N LEU A 655 24.03 27.50 8.25
CA LEU A 655 23.00 26.86 7.45
C LEU A 655 23.66 25.94 6.42
N CYS A 656 23.14 24.72 6.28
CA CYS A 656 23.58 23.75 5.28
C CYS A 656 22.43 23.31 4.36
N VAL A 657 22.79 22.99 3.11
CA VAL A 657 21.90 22.54 2.02
C VAL A 657 22.55 21.32 1.35
N LYS A 658 21.74 20.35 0.94
CA LYS A 658 22.17 19.18 0.17
C LYS A 658 21.11 18.80 -0.86
N GLU A 659 21.53 18.52 -2.09
CA GLU A 659 20.63 18.19 -3.21
C GLU A 659 21.16 17.04 -4.08
N ILE A 660 20.39 16.65 -5.10
CA ILE A 660 20.79 15.62 -6.07
C ILE A 660 21.80 16.18 -7.07
N HIS A 661 22.93 15.48 -7.21
CA HIS A 661 23.92 15.76 -8.25
C HIS A 661 23.45 15.28 -9.63
N LYS A 662 23.45 16.18 -10.62
CA LYS A 662 23.34 15.83 -12.05
C LYS A 662 24.74 15.62 -12.65
N PRO A 663 24.89 14.88 -13.76
CA PRO A 663 26.20 14.65 -14.40
C PRO A 663 27.03 15.91 -14.76
N ASN A 664 26.41 17.09 -14.74
CA ASN A 664 27.02 18.39 -15.03
C ASN A 664 27.05 19.35 -13.83
N GLY A 665 26.87 18.89 -12.58
CA GLY A 665 26.99 19.72 -11.37
C GLY A 665 25.78 19.71 -10.45
N TYR A 666 25.46 20.87 -9.89
CA TYR A 666 24.41 21.14 -8.90
C TYR A 666 23.53 22.31 -9.40
N ASP A 667 22.52 22.77 -8.64
CA ASP A 667 21.65 23.88 -9.04
C ASP A 667 21.54 24.99 -7.97
N PRO A 668 21.32 26.27 -8.37
CA PRO A 668 21.23 27.35 -7.41
C PRO A 668 19.98 27.25 -6.52
N VAL A 669 20.19 27.09 -5.22
CA VAL A 669 19.13 27.02 -4.19
C VAL A 669 19.04 28.35 -3.43
N LYS A 670 17.83 28.78 -3.09
CA LYS A 670 17.56 29.90 -2.18
C LYS A 670 16.91 29.38 -0.92
N VAL A 671 17.50 29.57 0.26
CA VAL A 671 16.86 29.18 1.51
C VAL A 671 16.26 30.40 2.20
N THR A 672 14.95 30.36 2.43
CA THR A 672 14.26 31.36 3.23
C THR A 672 14.37 30.97 4.71
N THR A 673 14.71 31.92 5.58
CA THR A 673 14.82 31.69 7.03
C THR A 673 13.92 32.65 7.81
N LEU A 674 13.40 32.17 8.94
CA LEU A 674 12.54 32.88 9.88
C LEU A 674 13.12 32.71 11.28
N VAL A 675 13.87 33.71 11.72
CA VAL A 675 14.51 33.76 13.04
C VAL A 675 13.54 34.36 14.05
N ILE A 676 13.30 33.68 15.17
CA ILE A 676 12.32 34.08 16.19
C ILE A 676 12.95 34.04 17.59
N GLY A 677 13.03 35.20 18.24
CA GLY A 677 13.69 35.31 19.55
C GLY A 677 13.60 36.71 20.17
N SER A 678 13.94 36.80 21.45
CA SER A 678 14.09 38.05 22.21
C SER A 678 15.52 38.58 22.12
#